data_AF-A0A2V9SMF9-F1
#
_entry.id   AF-A0A2V9SMF9-F1
#
_cell.length_a   1.000
_cell.length_b   1.000
_cell.length_c   1.000
_cell.angle_alpha   90.00
_cell.angle_beta   90.00
_cell.angle_gamma   90.00
#
_symmetry.space_group_name_H-M   'P 1'
#
loop_
_entity.id
_entity.type
_entity.pdbx_description
1 polymer ?
#
loop_
_entity_poly.entity_id
_entity_poly.type
_entity_poly.pdbx_seq_one_letter_code
_entity_poly.pdbx_strand_id
1 'polypeptide(L)'
;MAWLFVFFFISGFCSLLYEIVWLRLAMAQFGVTSALVSIVLSTFMAGLGLGSWASGRLIRRHENKIVFPALRIYALTELAIGASAIVVPHELLWGRKLLEHLAISSSWSYYVVSGIWIGFSLAPWCACMGATIPVAMLAVRRRHQEEAPRSFSYLYLSNVLGAVAGTIAPLFLIEIYGFHGTLKVGAMLNGVLAVTAGLLTWRRSPASTAVAASDGSSKTPGAIESAESRKLLMLLFTSGLTAMGIEVVWIREFTPYLSTVVYAFASVLGLYLASTFAGSQIYRRWSVRHRQEGAWVWALLGMCALSAPIAANPQLFFSTMERLLWGIPPFAALLGFVTPMLVDRWSGGDPERAGKAYAVNVLGCILGPLVAGFLLLPLISDRWVLFVFALPWLLLGMFPRLAPGRQGGQVLLAREWVVAAAVPLLAAIMLMFGRSYEDLFQHRKVLRDHTATIIATGSGMDKRLLINGNGITTLSTITKMMAHLPMAIHDDPAHNALVVCFGMGTTYRSLLSWGIPTTVVELVPSVPRMFWYYHSDARQLLTSQLSHVVIDDGRRYLERTTEQYDVITIDPPPPVEAAGSSLLYSKEFYSILRQRLRRNGMLQQWLPSADAAVDSSVAKALKESFQYVRAFHSMGGWGYHFLASNQPIPTRSANELVQRMPSRAVADLIEWAPRGSAEQEFSKIMGSEFPLDQMITEAPGVPALQDDRPVNEYYAIRRSWLDRKRWYVLW
;
A
#
# COMPACT_ATOMS: atom_id res chain seq x y z
N MET A 1 29.32 -17.45 -15.58
CA MET A 1 28.67 -16.17 -15.23
C MET A 1 27.20 -16.08 -15.65
N ALA A 2 26.81 -16.46 -16.87
CA ALA A 2 25.42 -16.36 -17.33
C ALA A 2 24.38 -17.06 -16.43
N TRP A 3 24.66 -18.27 -15.92
CA TRP A 3 23.73 -18.96 -15.02
C TRP A 3 23.57 -18.25 -13.65
N LEU A 4 24.62 -17.62 -13.13
CA LEU A 4 24.54 -16.82 -11.90
C LEU A 4 23.70 -15.56 -12.12
N PHE A 5 23.75 -14.96 -13.30
CA PHE A 5 22.85 -13.87 -13.65
C PHE A 5 21.39 -14.33 -13.55
N VAL A 6 21.03 -15.45 -14.18
CA VAL A 6 19.66 -15.98 -14.10
C VAL A 6 19.24 -16.24 -12.64
N PHE A 7 20.14 -16.75 -11.80
CA PHE A 7 19.83 -17.02 -10.38
C PHE A 7 19.47 -15.74 -9.63
N PHE A 8 20.29 -14.70 -9.75
CA PHE A 8 20.05 -13.43 -9.08
C PHE A 8 18.86 -12.67 -9.66
N PHE A 9 18.63 -12.74 -10.97
CA PHE A 9 17.42 -12.19 -11.57
C PHE A 9 16.16 -12.84 -10.97
N ILE A 10 16.11 -14.16 -10.91
CA ILE A 10 14.94 -14.88 -10.35
C ILE A 10 14.82 -14.62 -8.84
N SER A 11 15.92 -14.59 -8.09
CA SER A 11 15.91 -14.30 -6.65
C SER A 11 15.40 -12.88 -6.35
N GLY A 12 15.88 -11.88 -7.09
CA GLY A 12 15.39 -10.51 -7.03
C GLY A 12 13.92 -10.40 -7.41
N PHE A 13 13.50 -11.08 -8.48
CA PHE A 13 12.10 -11.16 -8.89
C PHE A 13 11.20 -11.71 -7.77
N CYS A 14 11.57 -12.83 -7.17
CA CYS A 14 10.79 -13.47 -6.11
C CYS A 14 10.70 -12.57 -4.87
N SER A 15 11.80 -11.90 -4.49
CA SER A 15 11.84 -11.03 -3.32
C SER A 15 10.78 -9.92 -3.40
N LEU A 16 10.67 -9.26 -4.55
CA LEU A 16 9.72 -8.15 -4.75
C LEU A 16 8.29 -8.65 -5.03
N LEU A 17 8.15 -9.84 -5.64
CA LEU A 17 6.86 -10.52 -5.75
C LEU A 17 6.28 -10.81 -4.35
N TYR A 18 7.09 -11.36 -3.45
CA TYR A 18 6.66 -11.62 -2.07
C TYR A 18 6.33 -10.34 -1.32
N GLU A 19 7.12 -9.28 -1.46
CA GLU A 19 6.85 -8.00 -0.82
C GLU A 19 5.46 -7.45 -1.20
N ILE A 20 5.13 -7.44 -2.50
CA ILE A 20 3.83 -6.93 -2.99
C ILE A 20 2.68 -7.79 -2.46
N VAL A 21 2.80 -9.12 -2.55
CA VAL A 21 1.71 -10.01 -2.12
C VAL A 21 1.55 -9.97 -0.60
N TRP A 22 2.64 -10.00 0.17
CA TRP A 22 2.58 -9.96 1.64
C TRP A 22 2.08 -8.64 2.16
N LEU A 23 2.44 -7.51 1.54
CA LEU A 23 1.86 -6.21 1.87
C LEU A 23 0.34 -6.25 1.72
N ARG A 24 -0.16 -6.81 0.60
CA ARG A 24 -1.60 -6.87 0.36
C ARG A 24 -2.31 -7.82 1.31
N LEU A 25 -1.74 -9.00 1.57
CA LEU A 25 -2.27 -9.93 2.57
C LEU A 25 -2.28 -9.32 3.96
N ALA A 26 -1.21 -8.64 4.38
CA ALA A 26 -1.18 -7.94 5.66
C ALA A 26 -2.29 -6.88 5.75
N MET A 27 -2.51 -6.09 4.69
CA MET A 27 -3.63 -5.15 4.62
C MET A 27 -5.00 -5.81 4.74
N ALA A 28 -5.20 -6.97 4.10
CA ALA A 28 -6.46 -7.71 4.18
C ALA A 28 -6.72 -8.29 5.59
N GLN A 29 -5.66 -8.65 6.33
CA GLN A 29 -5.78 -9.25 7.66
C GLN A 29 -5.78 -8.23 8.81
N PHE A 30 -5.00 -7.15 8.69
CA PHE A 30 -4.79 -6.18 9.78
C PHE A 30 -5.42 -4.81 9.51
N GLY A 31 -5.93 -4.55 8.31
CA GLY A 31 -6.61 -3.31 7.93
C GLY A 31 -5.84 -2.45 6.93
N VAL A 32 -6.57 -1.69 6.11
CA VAL A 32 -6.01 -1.02 4.93
C VAL A 32 -5.70 0.45 5.24
N THR A 33 -4.49 0.70 5.78
CA THR A 33 -4.09 2.05 6.23
C THR A 33 -2.67 2.41 5.80
N SER A 34 -2.38 3.71 5.68
CA SER A 34 -1.01 4.19 5.37
C SER A 34 0.01 3.84 6.46
N ALA A 35 -0.47 3.73 7.70
CA ALA A 35 0.27 3.20 8.85
C ALA A 35 0.77 1.77 8.61
N LEU A 36 -0.08 0.89 8.06
CA LEU A 36 0.30 -0.50 7.83
C LEU A 36 1.33 -0.66 6.70
N VAL A 37 1.22 0.14 5.63
CA VAL A 37 2.27 0.24 4.59
C VAL A 37 3.61 0.56 5.24
N SER A 38 3.61 1.55 6.15
CA SER A 38 4.82 1.99 6.84
C SER A 38 5.43 0.88 7.71
N ILE A 39 4.60 0.10 8.42
CA ILE A 39 5.03 -1.05 9.22
C ILE A 39 5.66 -2.14 8.36
N VAL A 40 4.99 -2.53 7.27
CA VAL A 40 5.46 -3.61 6.39
C VAL A 40 6.76 -3.23 5.71
N LEU A 41 6.86 -2.02 5.13
CA LEU A 41 8.09 -1.52 4.51
C LEU A 41 9.25 -1.46 5.51
N SER A 42 8.99 -0.96 6.72
CA SER A 42 10.00 -0.90 7.78
C SER A 42 10.48 -2.29 8.17
N THR A 43 9.57 -3.25 8.29
CA THR A 43 9.88 -4.65 8.61
C THR A 43 10.70 -5.32 7.50
N PHE A 44 10.33 -5.08 6.24
CA PHE A 44 11.03 -5.61 5.09
C PHE A 44 12.48 -5.08 5.03
N MET A 45 12.66 -3.77 5.18
CA MET A 45 13.99 -3.13 5.23
C MET A 45 14.82 -3.60 6.42
N ALA A 46 14.20 -3.74 7.60
CA ALA A 46 14.86 -4.28 8.79
C ALA A 46 15.36 -5.71 8.55
N GLY A 47 14.51 -6.58 7.99
CA GLY A 47 14.87 -7.95 7.65
C GLY A 47 16.03 -8.00 6.65
N LEU A 48 15.93 -7.30 5.51
CA LEU A 48 17.00 -7.26 4.50
C LEU A 48 18.34 -6.80 5.09
N GLY A 49 18.34 -5.73 5.89
CA GLY A 49 19.54 -5.21 6.54
C GLY A 49 20.13 -6.19 7.56
N LEU A 50 19.29 -6.76 8.42
CA LEU A 50 19.70 -7.77 9.42
C LEU A 50 20.30 -9.00 8.75
N GLY A 51 19.65 -9.50 7.68
CA GLY A 51 20.10 -10.65 6.90
C GLY A 51 21.46 -10.44 6.26
N SER A 52 21.62 -9.30 5.57
CA SER A 52 22.88 -8.93 4.91
C SER A 52 24.02 -8.78 5.93
N TRP A 53 23.76 -8.11 7.05
CA TRP A 53 24.75 -7.92 8.11
C TRP A 53 25.11 -9.24 8.84
N ALA A 54 24.11 -10.02 9.27
CA ALA A 54 24.31 -11.25 10.01
C ALA A 54 25.04 -12.30 9.16
N SER A 55 24.61 -12.52 7.92
CA SER A 55 25.25 -13.46 7.00
C SER A 55 26.68 -13.03 6.68
N GLY A 56 26.92 -11.75 6.40
CA GLY A 56 28.28 -11.22 6.17
C GLY A 56 29.21 -11.44 7.37
N ARG A 57 28.72 -11.21 8.59
CA ARG A 57 29.49 -11.44 9.84
C ARG A 57 29.74 -12.93 10.09
N LEU A 58 28.75 -13.78 9.86
CA LEU A 58 28.84 -15.23 10.02
C LEU A 58 29.85 -15.85 9.05
N ILE A 59 29.73 -15.50 7.75
CA ILE A 59 30.63 -15.94 6.69
C ILE A 59 32.07 -15.59 7.04
N ARG A 60 32.33 -14.36 7.48
CA ARG A 60 33.68 -13.91 7.83
C ARG A 60 34.24 -14.59 9.09
N ARG A 61 33.42 -14.77 10.13
CA ARG A 61 33.87 -15.43 11.39
C ARG A 61 34.19 -16.91 11.20
N HIS A 62 33.51 -17.57 10.26
CA HIS A 62 33.60 -19.01 10.07
C HIS A 62 34.12 -19.38 8.67
N GLU A 63 34.73 -18.46 7.93
CA GLU A 63 35.16 -18.68 6.54
C GLU A 63 36.04 -19.92 6.40
N ASN A 64 36.94 -20.12 7.37
CA ASN A 64 37.86 -21.26 7.46
C ASN A 64 37.24 -22.54 8.07
N LYS A 65 36.06 -22.43 8.70
CA LYS A 65 35.32 -23.56 9.31
C LYS A 65 34.12 -24.03 8.47
N ILE A 66 33.69 -23.25 7.47
CA ILE A 66 32.61 -23.65 6.56
C ILE A 66 33.17 -24.67 5.55
N VAL A 67 33.07 -25.94 5.94
CA VAL A 67 33.41 -27.12 5.12
C VAL A 67 32.35 -27.37 4.02
N PHE A 68 31.14 -26.82 4.19
CA PHE A 68 30.07 -26.97 3.21
C PHE A 68 30.30 -26.13 1.95
N PRO A 69 29.93 -26.63 0.76
CA PRO A 69 29.91 -25.83 -0.46
C PRO A 69 29.01 -24.61 -0.30
N ALA A 70 29.53 -23.41 -0.56
CA ALA A 70 28.78 -22.15 -0.41
C ALA A 70 27.50 -22.10 -1.27
N LEU A 71 27.47 -22.85 -2.39
CA LEU A 71 26.29 -22.99 -3.24
C LEU A 71 25.16 -23.82 -2.59
N ARG A 72 25.46 -24.72 -1.63
CA ARG A 72 24.43 -25.37 -0.80
C ARG A 72 23.82 -24.42 0.22
N ILE A 73 24.62 -23.52 0.79
CA ILE A 73 24.10 -22.49 1.70
C ILE A 73 23.15 -21.59 0.90
N TYR A 74 23.55 -21.16 -0.30
CA TYR A 74 22.66 -20.43 -1.21
C TYR A 74 21.38 -21.22 -1.53
N ALA A 75 21.50 -22.50 -1.88
CA ALA A 75 20.35 -23.37 -2.15
C ALA A 75 19.38 -23.48 -0.96
N LEU A 76 19.90 -23.62 0.26
CA LEU A 76 19.09 -23.68 1.48
C LEU A 76 18.42 -22.33 1.78
N THR A 77 19.12 -21.21 1.55
CA THR A 77 18.54 -19.87 1.70
C THR A 77 17.39 -19.67 0.71
N GLU A 78 17.58 -20.00 -0.57
CA GLU A 78 16.53 -19.93 -1.58
C GLU A 78 15.35 -20.85 -1.25
N LEU A 79 15.60 -22.07 -0.76
CA LEU A 79 14.54 -22.98 -0.33
C LEU A 79 13.75 -22.41 0.86
N ALA A 80 14.43 -21.79 1.84
CA ALA A 80 13.77 -21.12 2.96
C ALA A 80 12.92 -19.93 2.50
N ILE A 81 13.42 -19.15 1.55
CA ILE A 81 12.64 -18.08 0.90
C ILE A 81 11.42 -18.68 0.19
N GLY A 82 11.56 -19.78 -0.56
CA GLY A 82 10.43 -20.44 -1.21
C GLY A 82 9.39 -20.99 -0.22
N ALA A 83 9.82 -21.52 0.93
CA ALA A 83 8.92 -22.00 1.97
C ALA A 83 8.07 -20.87 2.60
N SER A 84 8.62 -19.65 2.66
CA SER A 84 7.92 -18.47 3.19
C SER A 84 6.63 -18.15 2.43
N ALA A 85 6.55 -18.52 1.15
CA ALA A 85 5.34 -18.37 0.33
C ALA A 85 4.12 -19.12 0.87
N ILE A 86 4.35 -20.19 1.65
CA ILE A 86 3.29 -20.96 2.33
C ILE A 86 3.16 -20.51 3.78
N VAL A 87 4.29 -20.32 4.48
CA VAL A 87 4.28 -20.04 5.92
C VAL A 87 3.70 -18.66 6.24
N VAL A 88 4.14 -17.61 5.53
CA VAL A 88 3.74 -16.22 5.85
C VAL A 88 2.22 -16.01 5.77
N PRO A 89 1.49 -16.45 4.73
CA PRO A 89 0.02 -16.31 4.70
C PRO A 89 -0.67 -16.95 5.92
N HIS A 90 -0.20 -18.12 6.35
CA HIS A 90 -0.75 -18.81 7.52
C HIS A 90 -0.41 -18.07 8.82
N GLU A 91 0.81 -17.56 8.96
CA GLU A 91 1.22 -16.76 10.12
C GLU A 91 0.41 -15.47 10.21
N LEU A 92 0.12 -14.78 9.10
CA LEU A 92 -0.72 -13.57 9.10
C LEU A 92 -2.17 -13.91 9.51
N LEU A 93 -2.72 -15.02 9.03
CA LEU A 93 -4.04 -15.52 9.46
C LEU A 93 -4.08 -15.87 10.95
N TRP A 94 -3.03 -16.50 11.47
CA TRP A 94 -2.92 -16.81 12.90
C TRP A 94 -2.79 -15.56 13.74
N GLY A 95 -2.02 -14.57 13.29
CA GLY A 95 -1.92 -13.26 13.92
C GLY A 95 -3.26 -12.59 14.05
N ARG A 96 -4.03 -12.55 12.97
CA ARG A 96 -5.40 -12.02 13.00
C ARG A 96 -6.26 -12.71 14.06
N LYS A 97 -6.30 -14.04 14.07
CA LYS A 97 -7.03 -14.81 15.10
C LYS A 97 -6.56 -14.47 16.52
N LEU A 98 -5.24 -14.34 16.73
CA LEU A 98 -4.70 -13.97 18.04
C LEU A 98 -5.15 -12.58 18.48
N LEU A 99 -5.11 -11.59 17.56
CA LEU A 99 -5.55 -10.23 17.86
C LEU A 99 -7.06 -10.14 18.12
N GLU A 100 -7.87 -10.97 17.44
CA GLU A 100 -9.31 -11.10 17.72
C GLU A 100 -9.56 -11.53 19.18
N HIS A 101 -8.80 -12.52 19.69
CA HIS A 101 -8.95 -13.01 21.07
C HIS A 101 -8.49 -11.99 22.11
N LEU A 102 -7.51 -11.14 21.79
CA LEU A 102 -6.96 -10.16 22.73
C LEU A 102 -7.88 -8.93 22.95
N ALA A 103 -8.97 -8.81 22.20
CA ALA A 103 -10.00 -7.77 22.35
C ALA A 103 -9.44 -6.33 22.55
N ILE A 104 -8.38 -5.98 21.84
CA ILE A 104 -7.69 -4.69 21.97
C ILE A 104 -8.61 -3.56 21.49
N SER A 105 -8.97 -2.65 22.39
CA SER A 105 -9.91 -1.54 22.09
C SER A 105 -9.26 -0.26 21.56
N SER A 106 -7.94 -0.09 21.77
CA SER A 106 -7.20 1.11 21.35
C SER A 106 -6.53 0.90 19.98
N SER A 107 -6.77 1.82 19.04
CA SER A 107 -6.18 1.79 17.69
C SER A 107 -4.65 1.80 17.72
N TRP A 108 -4.05 2.57 18.64
CA TRP A 108 -2.60 2.62 18.77
C TRP A 108 -2.01 1.29 19.24
N SER A 109 -2.59 0.68 20.28
CA SER A 109 -2.15 -0.64 20.74
C SER A 109 -2.34 -1.70 19.67
N TYR A 110 -3.42 -1.60 18.86
CA TYR A 110 -3.65 -2.51 17.75
C TYR A 110 -2.54 -2.43 16.70
N TYR A 111 -2.12 -1.23 16.27
CA TYR A 111 -1.00 -1.09 15.33
C TYR A 111 0.32 -1.60 15.90
N VAL A 112 0.58 -1.39 17.19
CA VAL A 112 1.80 -1.89 17.83
C VAL A 112 1.81 -3.42 17.87
N VAL A 113 0.72 -4.06 18.31
CA VAL A 113 0.65 -5.53 18.36
C VAL A 113 0.66 -6.13 16.95
N SER A 114 -0.09 -5.54 16.01
CA SER A 114 -0.06 -5.95 14.60
C SER A 114 1.34 -5.81 14.01
N GLY A 115 2.03 -4.70 14.30
CA GLY A 115 3.38 -4.46 13.81
C GLY A 115 4.42 -5.41 14.39
N ILE A 116 4.29 -5.77 15.67
CA ILE A 116 5.13 -6.81 16.28
C ILE A 116 4.89 -8.16 15.59
N TRP A 117 3.63 -8.54 15.38
CA TRP A 117 3.31 -9.81 14.72
C TRP A 117 3.78 -9.86 13.27
N ILE A 118 3.52 -8.81 12.49
CA ILE A 118 4.03 -8.66 11.12
C ILE A 118 5.57 -8.71 11.13
N GLY A 119 6.20 -8.07 12.11
CA GLY A 119 7.64 -8.16 12.38
C GLY A 119 8.12 -9.60 12.47
N PHE A 120 7.48 -10.41 13.32
CA PHE A 120 7.80 -11.83 13.49
C PHE A 120 7.54 -12.65 12.22
N SER A 121 6.44 -12.39 11.52
CA SER A 121 6.07 -13.14 10.32
C SER A 121 6.96 -12.82 9.12
N LEU A 122 7.39 -11.57 8.94
CA LEU A 122 8.10 -11.15 7.71
C LEU A 122 9.63 -11.07 7.90
N ALA A 123 10.11 -10.52 9.02
CA ALA A 123 11.53 -10.20 9.19
C ALA A 123 12.48 -11.42 9.02
N PRO A 124 12.16 -12.64 9.47
CA PRO A 124 13.03 -13.81 9.26
C PRO A 124 13.24 -14.13 7.78
N TRP A 125 12.18 -14.08 6.97
CA TRP A 125 12.25 -14.40 5.54
C TRP A 125 12.91 -13.26 4.75
N CYS A 126 12.63 -12.01 5.13
CA CYS A 126 13.36 -10.86 4.61
C CYS A 126 14.85 -10.92 4.97
N ALA A 127 15.23 -11.47 6.14
CA ALA A 127 16.62 -11.72 6.48
C ALA A 127 17.26 -12.81 5.60
N CYS A 128 16.52 -13.86 5.24
CA CYS A 128 16.97 -14.81 4.23
C CYS A 128 17.21 -14.13 2.88
N MET A 129 16.28 -13.27 2.43
CA MET A 129 16.45 -12.48 1.19
C MET A 129 17.68 -11.57 1.27
N GLY A 130 17.91 -10.89 2.39
CA GLY A 130 19.10 -10.05 2.61
C GLY A 130 20.41 -10.83 2.63
N ALA A 131 20.38 -12.10 3.03
CA ALA A 131 21.54 -12.99 3.06
C ALA A 131 21.95 -13.54 1.68
N THR A 132 21.08 -13.46 0.66
CA THR A 132 21.34 -14.03 -0.67
C THR A 132 22.62 -13.48 -1.31
N ILE A 133 22.80 -12.15 -1.31
CA ILE A 133 23.96 -11.50 -1.95
C ILE A 133 25.28 -11.87 -1.23
N PRO A 134 25.42 -11.72 0.11
CA PRO A 134 26.64 -12.14 0.81
C PRO A 134 26.99 -13.62 0.62
N VAL A 135 25.99 -14.51 0.71
CA VAL A 135 26.18 -15.96 0.55
C VAL A 135 26.62 -16.31 -0.87
N ALA A 136 25.99 -15.72 -1.88
CA ALA A 136 26.34 -15.97 -3.26
C ALA A 136 27.73 -15.38 -3.63
N MET A 137 28.10 -14.23 -3.05
CA MET A 137 29.45 -13.67 -3.20
C MET A 137 30.53 -14.60 -2.62
N LEU A 138 30.26 -15.29 -1.50
CA LEU A 138 31.15 -16.34 -0.99
C LEU A 138 31.31 -17.48 -2.02
N ALA A 139 30.21 -17.91 -2.65
CA ALA A 139 30.24 -18.97 -3.66
C ALA A 139 31.04 -18.58 -4.91
N VAL A 140 30.96 -17.31 -5.33
CA VAL A 140 31.74 -16.79 -6.46
C VAL A 140 33.22 -16.67 -6.11
N ARG A 141 33.57 -16.10 -4.94
CA ARG A 141 34.96 -15.95 -4.50
C ARG A 141 35.71 -17.29 -4.41
N ARG A 142 35.05 -18.34 -3.91
CA ARG A 142 35.63 -19.69 -3.84
C ARG A 142 35.81 -20.36 -5.20
N ARG A 143 35.13 -19.90 -6.26
CA ARG A 143 35.10 -20.56 -7.58
C ARG A 143 35.88 -19.82 -8.67
N HIS A 144 35.92 -18.49 -8.62
CA HIS A 144 36.55 -17.62 -9.62
C HIS A 144 37.25 -16.45 -8.93
N GLN A 145 38.47 -16.70 -8.41
CA GLN A 145 39.25 -15.69 -7.66
C GLN A 145 39.58 -14.44 -8.50
N GLU A 146 39.86 -14.60 -9.80
CA GLU A 146 40.25 -13.49 -10.69
C GLU A 146 39.08 -12.60 -11.15
N GLU A 147 37.84 -13.11 -11.13
CA GLU A 147 36.65 -12.36 -11.59
C GLU A 147 35.82 -11.72 -10.46
N ALA A 148 36.15 -12.00 -9.20
CA ALA A 148 35.34 -11.65 -8.02
C ALA A 148 34.95 -10.15 -7.90
N PRO A 149 35.80 -9.15 -8.24
CA PRO A 149 35.42 -7.74 -8.15
C PRO A 149 34.41 -7.29 -9.21
N ARG A 150 34.55 -7.79 -10.45
CA ARG A 150 33.60 -7.51 -11.55
C ARG A 150 32.27 -8.24 -11.37
N SER A 151 32.31 -9.37 -10.67
CA SER A 151 31.15 -10.22 -10.38
C SER A 151 30.08 -9.51 -9.54
N PHE A 152 30.45 -8.77 -8.49
CA PHE A 152 29.46 -8.11 -7.61
C PHE A 152 28.55 -7.14 -8.36
N SER A 153 29.13 -6.27 -9.18
CA SER A 153 28.37 -5.26 -9.93
C SER A 153 27.44 -5.91 -10.98
N TYR A 154 27.88 -7.00 -11.60
CA TYR A 154 27.09 -7.75 -12.57
C TYR A 154 25.93 -8.52 -11.93
N LEU A 155 26.16 -9.16 -10.77
CA LEU A 155 25.12 -9.88 -10.03
C LEU A 155 24.11 -8.94 -9.37
N TYR A 156 24.59 -7.81 -8.83
CA TYR A 156 23.72 -6.76 -8.31
C TYR A 156 22.81 -6.17 -9.40
N LEU A 157 23.35 -5.88 -10.60
CA LEU A 157 22.55 -5.47 -11.77
C LEU A 157 21.44 -6.50 -12.06
N SER A 158 21.79 -7.79 -12.08
CA SER A 158 20.84 -8.85 -12.34
C SER A 158 19.71 -8.88 -11.31
N ASN A 159 20.07 -8.79 -10.02
CA ASN A 159 19.11 -8.76 -8.92
C ASN A 159 18.16 -7.57 -9.02
N VAL A 160 18.66 -6.38 -9.36
CA VAL A 160 17.82 -5.18 -9.47
C VAL A 160 16.90 -5.24 -10.69
N LEU A 161 17.36 -5.77 -11.83
CA LEU A 161 16.48 -6.01 -12.99
C LEU A 161 15.38 -7.03 -12.65
N GLY A 162 15.75 -8.09 -11.93
CA GLY A 162 14.80 -9.06 -11.39
C GLY A 162 13.79 -8.41 -10.47
N ALA A 163 14.25 -7.59 -9.52
CA ALA A 163 13.42 -6.84 -8.59
C ALA A 163 12.42 -5.92 -9.31
N VAL A 164 12.87 -5.12 -10.29
CA VAL A 164 11.97 -4.26 -11.09
C VAL A 164 10.91 -5.10 -11.81
N ALA A 165 11.29 -6.21 -12.45
CA ALA A 165 10.33 -7.12 -13.06
C ALA A 165 9.36 -7.73 -12.03
N GLY A 166 9.87 -8.04 -10.83
CA GLY A 166 9.13 -8.52 -9.67
C GLY A 166 8.19 -7.48 -9.05
N THR A 167 8.28 -6.20 -9.43
CA THR A 167 7.26 -5.20 -9.03
C THR A 167 6.06 -5.16 -9.97
N ILE A 168 6.25 -5.49 -11.25
CA ILE A 168 5.23 -5.32 -12.30
C ILE A 168 4.54 -6.65 -12.60
N ALA A 169 5.29 -7.73 -12.78
CA ALA A 169 4.75 -9.03 -13.15
C ALA A 169 3.70 -9.59 -12.17
N PRO A 170 3.84 -9.43 -10.83
CA PRO A 170 2.84 -9.94 -9.89
C PRO A 170 1.45 -9.35 -10.10
N LEU A 171 1.34 -8.10 -10.58
CA LEU A 171 0.04 -7.47 -10.85
C LEU A 171 -0.78 -8.28 -11.86
N PHE A 172 -0.10 -8.87 -12.84
CA PHE A 172 -0.70 -9.72 -13.87
C PHE A 172 -0.91 -11.15 -13.36
N LEU A 173 0.03 -11.68 -12.56
CA LEU A 173 -0.09 -13.03 -11.98
C LEU A 173 -1.23 -13.12 -10.98
N ILE A 174 -1.44 -12.08 -10.15
CA ILE A 174 -2.54 -12.03 -9.16
C ILE A 174 -3.88 -11.99 -9.90
N GLU A 175 -3.97 -11.23 -10.99
CA GLU A 175 -5.19 -11.18 -11.80
C GLU A 175 -5.60 -12.56 -12.32
N ILE A 176 -4.66 -13.43 -12.69
CA ILE A 176 -4.94 -14.77 -13.26
C ILE A 176 -5.03 -15.86 -12.19
N TYR A 177 -4.12 -15.86 -11.22
CA TYR A 177 -3.92 -16.98 -10.29
C TYR A 177 -4.40 -16.69 -8.87
N GLY A 178 -4.70 -15.43 -8.53
CA GLY A 178 -4.92 -14.98 -7.15
C GLY A 178 -3.61 -14.83 -6.35
N PHE A 179 -3.73 -14.44 -5.08
CA PHE A 179 -2.57 -14.25 -4.20
C PHE A 179 -1.83 -15.55 -3.95
N HIS A 180 -2.53 -16.62 -3.52
CA HIS A 180 -1.91 -17.91 -3.22
C HIS A 180 -1.30 -18.55 -4.47
N GLY A 181 -1.94 -18.41 -5.63
CA GLY A 181 -1.40 -18.89 -6.90
C GLY A 181 -0.11 -18.17 -7.29
N THR A 182 -0.07 -16.85 -7.12
CA THR A 182 1.14 -16.04 -7.36
C THR A 182 2.28 -16.40 -6.40
N LEU A 183 1.97 -16.64 -5.12
CA LEU A 183 2.95 -17.13 -4.14
C LEU A 183 3.51 -18.50 -4.53
N LYS A 184 2.69 -19.42 -5.05
CA LYS A 184 3.16 -20.72 -5.56
C LYS A 184 4.11 -20.58 -6.73
N VAL A 185 3.88 -19.62 -7.63
CA VAL A 185 4.82 -19.32 -8.73
C VAL A 185 6.17 -18.89 -8.18
N GLY A 186 6.20 -17.95 -7.22
CA GLY A 186 7.42 -17.57 -6.51
C GLY A 186 8.11 -18.78 -5.85
N ALA A 187 7.35 -19.60 -5.11
CA ALA A 187 7.88 -20.76 -4.40
C ALA A 187 8.51 -21.77 -5.35
N MET A 188 7.86 -22.02 -6.51
CA MET A 188 8.37 -22.89 -7.55
C MET A 188 9.68 -22.35 -8.14
N LEU A 189 9.75 -21.04 -8.41
CA LEU A 189 10.97 -20.40 -8.91
C LEU A 189 12.13 -20.51 -7.91
N ASN A 190 11.91 -20.21 -6.63
CA ASN A 190 12.92 -20.41 -5.59
C ASN A 190 13.29 -21.90 -5.42
N GLY A 191 12.33 -22.82 -5.53
CA GLY A 191 12.57 -24.26 -5.52
C GLY A 191 13.45 -24.72 -6.69
N VAL A 192 13.21 -24.21 -7.90
CA VAL A 192 14.07 -24.44 -9.08
C VAL A 192 15.49 -23.89 -8.82
N LEU A 193 15.63 -22.69 -8.24
CA LEU A 193 16.94 -22.16 -7.85
C LEU A 193 17.64 -23.07 -6.83
N ALA A 194 16.94 -23.52 -5.80
CA ALA A 194 17.49 -24.40 -4.76
C ALA A 194 17.95 -25.74 -5.34
N VAL A 195 17.12 -26.39 -6.16
CA VAL A 195 17.44 -27.68 -6.79
C VAL A 195 18.62 -27.52 -7.75
N THR A 196 18.60 -26.51 -8.64
CA THR A 196 19.67 -26.30 -9.61
C THR A 196 21.00 -25.95 -8.92
N ALA A 197 20.99 -25.08 -7.90
CA ALA A 197 22.16 -24.79 -7.06
C ALA A 197 22.68 -26.05 -6.33
N GLY A 198 21.77 -26.89 -5.81
CA GLY A 198 22.10 -28.17 -5.17
C GLY A 198 22.74 -29.17 -6.13
N LEU A 199 22.17 -29.37 -7.31
CA LEU A 199 22.69 -30.27 -8.36
C LEU A 199 24.06 -29.81 -8.89
N LEU A 200 24.24 -28.50 -9.08
CA LEU A 200 25.54 -27.92 -9.45
C LEU A 200 26.61 -28.14 -8.38
N THR A 201 26.20 -28.36 -7.13
CA THR A 201 27.10 -28.74 -6.05
C THR A 201 27.46 -30.22 -6.09
N TRP A 202 26.51 -31.09 -6.46
CA TRP A 202 26.71 -32.55 -6.42
C TRP A 202 27.65 -33.07 -7.51
N ARG A 203 27.72 -32.37 -8.65
CA ARG A 203 28.55 -32.77 -9.79
C ARG A 203 30.07 -32.57 -9.61
N ARG A 204 30.58 -32.16 -8.44
CA ARG A 204 32.04 -31.97 -8.22
C ARG A 204 32.50 -32.32 -6.79
N SER A 205 33.48 -33.21 -6.71
CA SER A 205 34.26 -33.53 -5.49
C SER A 205 35.27 -32.41 -5.14
N PRO A 206 35.76 -32.36 -3.89
CA PRO A 206 36.40 -31.19 -3.31
C PRO A 206 37.82 -31.03 -3.85
N ALA A 207 38.06 -29.94 -4.61
CA ALA A 207 39.42 -29.44 -4.75
C ALA A 207 39.79 -28.78 -3.41
N SER A 208 40.48 -29.56 -2.58
CA SER A 208 41.34 -29.02 -1.52
C SER A 208 42.44 -28.21 -2.18
N THR A 209 42.50 -26.93 -1.85
CA THR A 209 43.78 -26.21 -1.85
C THR A 209 43.79 -25.26 -0.68
N ALA A 210 44.81 -25.46 0.15
CA ALA A 210 45.13 -24.70 1.33
C ALA A 210 45.11 -23.20 1.04
N VAL A 211 44.49 -22.46 1.95
CA VAL A 211 44.56 -21.00 2.02
C VAL A 211 46.00 -20.63 2.37
N ALA A 212 46.79 -20.25 1.36
CA ALA A 212 47.90 -19.34 1.60
C ALA A 212 47.26 -17.99 1.92
N ALA A 213 47.34 -17.61 3.20
CA ALA A 213 47.00 -16.28 3.66
C ALA A 213 47.89 -15.28 2.91
N SER A 214 47.34 -14.62 1.88
CA SER A 214 47.88 -13.34 1.45
C SER A 214 47.43 -12.33 2.49
N ASP A 215 48.29 -12.11 3.49
CA ASP A 215 48.32 -10.91 4.31
C ASP A 215 48.47 -9.69 3.39
N GLY A 216 47.33 -9.26 2.83
CA GLY A 216 47.14 -7.90 2.41
C GLY A 216 47.00 -7.08 3.67
N SER A 217 48.13 -6.77 4.31
CA SER A 217 48.23 -5.74 5.34
C SER A 217 47.43 -4.54 4.87
N SER A 218 46.24 -4.34 5.45
CA SER A 218 45.56 -3.07 5.37
C SER A 218 46.44 -2.10 6.15
N LYS A 219 47.38 -1.47 5.44
CA LYS A 219 48.01 -0.25 5.90
C LYS A 219 46.89 0.63 6.40
N THR A 220 46.80 0.83 7.71
CA THR A 220 45.93 1.82 8.34
C THR A 220 46.23 3.16 7.67
N PRO A 221 45.38 3.71 6.78
CA PRO A 221 45.48 5.11 6.46
C PRO A 221 44.81 5.82 7.62
N GLY A 222 45.53 6.79 8.16
CA GLY A 222 45.32 7.37 9.48
C GLY A 222 43.90 7.82 9.80
N ALA A 223 43.73 8.08 11.09
CA ALA A 223 42.62 8.83 11.66
C ALA A 223 42.34 10.12 10.85
N ILE A 224 41.55 10.02 9.79
CA ILE A 224 40.87 11.16 9.19
C ILE A 224 39.67 11.42 10.11
N GLU A 225 39.91 12.36 11.03
CA GLU A 225 38.98 13.21 11.75
C GLU A 225 37.61 12.61 12.07
N SER A 226 37.41 12.23 13.34
CA SER A 226 36.16 11.66 13.89
C SER A 226 34.89 12.44 13.51
N ALA A 227 35.00 13.74 13.24
CA ALA A 227 33.92 14.62 12.82
C ALA A 227 33.45 14.36 11.38
N GLU A 228 34.35 14.17 10.41
CA GLU A 228 33.98 13.90 9.01
C GLU A 228 33.34 12.52 8.87
N SER A 229 33.90 11.53 9.56
CA SER A 229 33.33 10.18 9.62
C SER A 229 31.90 10.18 10.18
N ARG A 230 31.65 10.99 11.22
CA ARG A 230 30.31 11.14 11.81
C ARG A 230 29.34 11.84 10.85
N LYS A 231 29.79 12.89 10.14
CA LYS A 231 28.97 13.58 9.11
C LYS A 231 28.52 12.63 8.00
N LEU A 232 29.42 11.81 7.47
CA LEU A 232 29.09 10.83 6.41
C LEU A 232 28.04 9.81 6.88
N LEU A 233 28.14 9.32 8.13
CA LEU A 233 27.13 8.43 8.70
C LEU A 233 25.78 9.12 8.91
N MET A 234 25.78 10.39 9.35
CA MET A 234 24.54 11.17 9.44
C MET A 234 23.90 11.37 8.06
N LEU A 235 24.69 11.62 7.02
CA LEU A 235 24.18 11.74 5.65
C LEU A 235 23.62 10.41 5.12
N LEU A 236 24.26 9.29 5.44
CA LEU A 236 23.75 7.94 5.10
C LEU A 236 22.44 7.63 5.83
N PHE A 237 22.34 8.01 7.10
CA PHE A 237 21.09 7.89 7.84
C PHE A 237 19.99 8.74 7.19
N THR A 238 20.29 10.01 6.88
CA THR A 238 19.35 10.93 6.25
C THR A 238 18.97 10.48 4.83
N SER A 239 19.88 9.88 4.05
CA SER A 239 19.56 9.30 2.74
C SER A 239 18.53 8.19 2.88
N GLY A 240 18.72 7.24 3.80
CA GLY A 240 17.73 6.19 4.03
C GLY A 240 16.39 6.72 4.54
N LEU A 241 16.43 7.66 5.50
CA LEU A 241 15.24 8.26 6.10
C LEU A 241 14.40 9.03 5.08
N THR A 242 15.04 9.87 4.26
CA THR A 242 14.34 10.65 3.24
C THR A 242 13.90 9.78 2.07
N ALA A 243 14.67 8.76 1.67
CA ALA A 243 14.30 7.82 0.61
C ALA A 243 12.96 7.14 0.88
N MET A 244 12.91 6.40 1.99
CA MET A 244 11.74 5.59 2.34
C MET A 244 10.60 6.44 2.91
N GLY A 245 10.90 7.58 3.56
CA GLY A 245 9.90 8.54 4.00
C GLY A 245 9.16 9.19 2.82
N ILE A 246 9.90 9.63 1.80
CA ILE A 246 9.32 10.21 0.58
C ILE A 246 8.53 9.15 -0.20
N GLU A 247 8.99 7.89 -0.24
CA GLU A 247 8.26 6.80 -0.89
C GLU A 247 6.84 6.61 -0.32
N VAL A 248 6.70 6.64 1.01
CA VAL A 248 5.37 6.59 1.66
C VAL A 248 4.49 7.78 1.27
N VAL A 249 5.08 8.97 1.13
CA VAL A 249 4.33 10.17 0.72
C VAL A 249 3.88 10.05 -0.74
N TRP A 250 4.75 9.57 -1.64
CA TRP A 250 4.41 9.37 -3.05
C TRP A 250 3.24 8.41 -3.26
N ILE A 251 3.15 7.33 -2.48
CA ILE A 251 2.00 6.41 -2.56
C ILE A 251 0.71 7.20 -2.31
N ARG A 252 0.67 8.06 -1.28
CA ARG A 252 -0.51 8.87 -0.95
C ARG A 252 -0.78 9.96 -1.97
N GLU A 253 0.26 10.64 -2.45
CA GLU A 253 0.19 11.76 -3.39
C GLU A 253 -0.27 11.33 -4.79
N PHE A 254 0.17 10.16 -5.27
CA PHE A 254 -0.17 9.66 -6.62
C PHE A 254 -1.40 8.74 -6.65
N THR A 255 -1.91 8.27 -5.50
CA THR A 255 -3.15 7.47 -5.42
C THR A 255 -4.35 8.08 -6.17
N PRO A 256 -4.64 9.40 -6.07
CA PRO A 256 -5.75 10.02 -6.82
C PRO A 256 -5.68 9.85 -8.34
N TYR A 257 -4.48 9.63 -8.91
CA TYR A 257 -4.25 9.53 -10.36
C TYR A 257 -4.11 8.10 -10.86
N LEU A 258 -3.77 7.16 -9.97
CA LEU A 258 -3.58 5.74 -10.27
C LEU A 258 -4.82 4.90 -9.92
N SER A 259 -5.83 5.52 -9.32
CA SER A 259 -7.13 4.98 -8.91
C SER A 259 -7.09 3.87 -7.84
N THR A 260 -6.05 3.03 -7.83
CA THR A 260 -5.84 1.99 -6.83
C THR A 260 -4.49 2.12 -6.15
N VAL A 261 -4.45 1.81 -4.86
CA VAL A 261 -3.22 1.80 -4.06
C VAL A 261 -2.25 0.71 -4.52
N VAL A 262 -2.77 -0.41 -5.05
CA VAL A 262 -1.95 -1.54 -5.49
C VAL A 262 -1.11 -1.18 -6.72
N TYR A 263 -1.73 -0.60 -7.75
CA TYR A 263 -1.00 -0.14 -8.93
C TYR A 263 -0.07 1.03 -8.59
N ALA A 264 -0.49 1.92 -7.67
CA ALA A 264 0.34 3.00 -7.19
C ALA A 264 1.62 2.50 -6.53
N PHE A 265 1.49 1.59 -5.54
CA PHE A 265 2.63 1.01 -4.83
C PHE A 265 3.62 0.33 -5.77
N ALA A 266 3.14 -0.58 -6.62
CA ALA A 266 3.98 -1.32 -7.56
C ALA A 266 4.70 -0.41 -8.57
N SER A 267 4.00 0.61 -9.10
CA SER A 267 4.58 1.54 -10.07
C SER A 267 5.63 2.46 -9.42
N VAL A 268 5.34 2.96 -8.21
CA VAL A 268 6.27 3.79 -7.43
C VAL A 268 7.54 3.00 -7.12
N LEU A 269 7.39 1.78 -6.57
CA LEU A 269 8.51 0.92 -6.20
C LEU A 269 9.34 0.52 -7.43
N GLY A 270 8.70 0.15 -8.54
CA GLY A 270 9.38 -0.22 -9.78
C GLY A 270 10.19 0.94 -10.38
N LEU A 271 9.60 2.14 -10.46
CA LEU A 271 10.29 3.34 -10.93
C LEU A 271 11.41 3.76 -9.99
N TYR A 272 11.19 3.67 -8.68
CA TYR A 272 12.20 3.97 -7.67
C TYR A 272 13.43 3.05 -7.81
N LEU A 273 13.23 1.74 -7.92
CA LEU A 273 14.32 0.77 -8.10
C LEU A 273 15.06 0.96 -9.43
N ALA A 274 14.33 1.17 -10.53
CA ALA A 274 14.94 1.43 -11.84
C ALA A 274 15.76 2.74 -11.84
N SER A 275 15.25 3.78 -11.20
CA SER A 275 15.89 5.10 -11.16
C SER A 275 17.10 5.11 -10.24
N THR A 276 17.00 4.55 -9.03
CA THR A 276 18.14 4.40 -8.11
C THR A 276 19.27 3.58 -8.74
N PHE A 277 18.90 2.53 -9.50
CA PHE A 277 19.86 1.77 -10.27
C PHE A 277 20.58 2.62 -11.32
N ALA A 278 19.84 3.35 -12.16
CA ALA A 278 20.40 4.24 -13.17
C ALA A 278 21.36 5.27 -12.52
N GLY A 279 20.96 5.87 -11.40
CA GLY A 279 21.78 6.74 -10.58
C GLY A 279 23.11 6.11 -10.14
N SER A 280 23.05 4.88 -9.64
CA SER A 280 24.24 4.15 -9.19
C SER A 280 25.23 3.86 -10.33
N GLN A 281 24.72 3.61 -11.54
CA GLN A 281 25.56 3.40 -12.73
C GLN A 281 26.21 4.71 -13.19
N ILE A 282 25.47 5.82 -13.14
CA ILE A 282 26.01 7.16 -13.42
C ILE A 282 27.13 7.47 -12.42
N TYR A 283 26.93 7.22 -11.13
CA TYR A 283 27.96 7.40 -10.11
C TYR A 283 29.21 6.55 -10.39
N ARG A 284 29.05 5.25 -10.68
CA ARG A 284 30.19 4.37 -10.97
C ARG A 284 31.02 4.88 -12.14
N ARG A 285 30.40 5.36 -13.22
CA ARG A 285 31.11 5.95 -14.37
C ARG A 285 31.76 7.30 -14.01
N TRP A 286 31.08 8.11 -13.20
CA TRP A 286 31.55 9.43 -12.79
C TRP A 286 32.76 9.35 -11.84
N SER A 287 32.73 8.41 -10.89
CA SER A 287 33.77 8.19 -9.86
C SER A 287 35.14 7.84 -10.43
N VAL A 288 35.19 7.29 -11.66
CA VAL A 288 36.43 7.00 -12.38
C VAL A 288 37.15 8.29 -12.77
N ARG A 289 36.41 9.36 -13.08
CA ARG A 289 36.96 10.63 -13.60
C ARG A 289 37.00 11.76 -12.56
N HIS A 290 36.18 11.67 -11.51
CA HIS A 290 36.02 12.73 -10.53
C HIS A 290 36.10 12.19 -9.11
N ARG A 291 36.85 12.88 -8.23
CA ARG A 291 37.00 12.52 -6.81
C ARG A 291 36.12 13.34 -5.86
N GLN A 292 35.72 14.54 -6.28
CA GLN A 292 34.91 15.47 -5.49
C GLN A 292 33.69 15.96 -6.27
N GLU A 293 32.56 16.03 -5.59
CA GLU A 293 31.28 16.56 -6.04
C GLU A 293 31.20 18.06 -5.72
N GLY A 294 30.46 18.80 -6.54
CA GLY A 294 30.13 20.18 -6.21
C GLY A 294 28.92 20.24 -5.27
N ALA A 295 28.82 21.34 -4.50
CA ALA A 295 27.66 21.60 -3.64
C ALA A 295 26.31 21.57 -4.38
N TRP A 296 26.34 21.80 -5.70
CA TRP A 296 25.17 21.72 -6.57
C TRP A 296 24.51 20.34 -6.58
N VAL A 297 25.23 19.25 -6.30
CA VAL A 297 24.63 17.90 -6.25
C VAL A 297 23.63 17.79 -5.10
N TRP A 298 23.98 18.34 -3.93
CA TRP A 298 23.12 18.37 -2.74
C TRP A 298 21.91 19.28 -2.94
N ALA A 299 22.15 20.46 -3.51
CA ALA A 299 21.08 21.38 -3.92
C ALA A 299 20.10 20.71 -4.89
N LEU A 300 20.62 20.03 -5.91
CA LEU A 300 19.82 19.35 -6.92
C LEU A 300 19.03 18.19 -6.32
N LEU A 301 19.62 17.41 -5.41
CA LEU A 301 18.90 16.35 -4.69
C LEU A 301 17.69 16.91 -3.92
N GLY A 302 17.87 18.02 -3.19
CA GLY A 302 16.78 18.70 -2.49
C GLY A 302 15.71 19.26 -3.43
N MET A 303 16.11 19.85 -4.55
CA MET A 303 15.17 20.35 -5.57
C MET A 303 14.39 19.21 -6.23
N CYS A 304 15.04 18.09 -6.55
CA CYS A 304 14.38 16.92 -7.12
C CYS A 304 13.39 16.28 -6.15
N ALA A 305 13.61 16.34 -4.83
CA ALA A 305 12.60 15.92 -3.86
C ALA A 305 11.30 16.75 -3.95
N LEU A 306 11.39 18.00 -4.44
CA LEU A 306 10.25 18.90 -4.66
C LEU A 306 9.64 18.79 -6.06
N SER A 307 10.09 17.87 -6.92
CA SER A 307 9.46 17.67 -8.24
C SER A 307 8.11 16.95 -8.15
N ALA A 308 7.93 16.07 -7.16
CA ALA A 308 6.69 15.31 -6.99
C ALA A 308 5.44 16.20 -6.76
N PRO A 309 5.45 17.23 -5.88
CA PRO A 309 4.32 18.14 -5.73
C PRO A 309 3.95 18.93 -6.99
N ILE A 310 4.92 19.15 -7.87
CA ILE A 310 4.69 19.81 -9.15
C ILE A 310 4.06 18.81 -10.13
N ALA A 311 4.61 17.61 -10.22
CA ALA A 311 4.06 16.54 -11.06
C ALA A 311 2.64 16.12 -10.62
N ALA A 312 2.38 16.14 -9.32
CA ALA A 312 1.08 15.92 -8.71
C ALA A 312 0.18 17.16 -8.72
N ASN A 313 0.59 18.29 -9.31
CA ASN A 313 -0.29 19.45 -9.40
C ASN A 313 -1.49 19.10 -10.30
N PRO A 314 -2.72 19.14 -9.77
CA PRO A 314 -3.91 18.74 -10.52
C PRO A 314 -4.32 19.75 -11.61
N GLN A 315 -3.78 20.97 -11.58
CA GLN A 315 -4.02 21.99 -12.61
C GLN A 315 -3.17 21.76 -13.87
N LEU A 316 -2.12 20.92 -13.79
CA LEU A 316 -1.31 20.55 -14.93
C LEU A 316 -1.96 19.36 -15.67
N PHE A 317 -2.03 19.44 -17.00
CA PHE A 317 -2.56 18.39 -17.87
C PHE A 317 -1.52 17.30 -18.13
N PHE A 318 -1.07 16.62 -17.07
CA PHE A 318 -0.22 15.43 -17.18
C PHE A 318 -1.05 14.15 -17.12
N SER A 319 -0.72 13.22 -18.02
CA SER A 319 -1.16 11.83 -17.93
C SER A 319 -0.57 11.15 -16.70
N THR A 320 -1.20 10.07 -16.22
CA THR A 320 -0.74 9.34 -15.03
C THR A 320 0.73 8.92 -15.12
N MET A 321 1.19 8.47 -16.29
CA MET A 321 2.58 8.06 -16.48
C MET A 321 3.54 9.26 -16.43
N GLU A 322 3.19 10.40 -17.03
CA GLU A 322 4.02 11.62 -16.96
C GLU A 322 4.17 12.12 -15.53
N ARG A 323 3.10 12.06 -14.73
CA ARG A 323 3.16 12.44 -13.31
C ARG A 323 4.17 11.59 -12.55
N LEU A 324 4.15 10.28 -12.77
CA LEU A 324 5.11 9.36 -12.15
C LEU A 324 6.55 9.61 -12.63
N LEU A 325 6.74 9.79 -13.94
CA LEU A 325 8.06 9.99 -14.57
C LEU A 325 8.73 11.32 -14.16
N TRP A 326 7.95 12.37 -13.92
CA TRP A 326 8.49 13.65 -13.43
C TRP A 326 8.57 13.73 -11.91
N GLY A 327 7.73 12.97 -11.20
CA GLY A 327 7.68 13.00 -9.75
C GLY A 327 8.76 12.14 -9.07
N ILE A 328 9.06 10.96 -9.61
CA ILE A 328 9.84 9.93 -8.88
C ILE A 328 11.29 9.82 -9.38
N PRO A 329 11.54 9.57 -10.69
CA PRO A 329 12.89 9.38 -11.20
C PRO A 329 13.92 10.46 -10.86
N PRO A 330 13.62 11.78 -10.90
CA PRO A 330 14.63 12.81 -10.63
C PRO A 330 15.27 12.67 -9.25
N PHE A 331 14.46 12.48 -8.21
CA PHE A 331 14.96 12.28 -6.85
C PHE A 331 15.61 10.91 -6.68
N ALA A 332 14.94 9.85 -7.13
CA ALA A 332 15.40 8.48 -6.96
C ALA A 332 16.75 8.23 -7.66
N ALA A 333 16.96 8.78 -8.85
CA ALA A 333 18.23 8.66 -9.57
C ALA A 333 19.37 9.42 -8.87
N LEU A 334 19.13 10.64 -8.38
CA LEU A 334 20.16 11.36 -7.63
C LEU A 334 20.48 10.72 -6.29
N LEU A 335 19.48 10.20 -5.60
CA LEU A 335 19.66 9.41 -4.39
C LEU A 335 20.47 8.14 -4.68
N GLY A 336 20.19 7.46 -5.79
CA GLY A 336 20.96 6.32 -6.29
C GLY A 336 22.40 6.65 -6.67
N PHE A 337 22.70 7.91 -6.98
CA PHE A 337 24.07 8.40 -7.16
C PHE A 337 24.74 8.70 -5.81
N VAL A 338 24.05 9.42 -4.93
CA VAL A 338 24.57 9.93 -3.66
C VAL A 338 24.81 8.82 -2.63
N THR A 339 23.92 7.83 -2.54
CA THR A 339 24.00 6.79 -1.51
C THR A 339 25.25 5.91 -1.70
N PRO A 340 25.52 5.33 -2.89
CA PRO A 340 26.77 4.60 -3.14
C PRO A 340 28.00 5.48 -2.96
N MET A 341 27.94 6.76 -3.35
CA MET A 341 29.03 7.70 -3.13
C MET A 341 29.39 7.85 -1.65
N LEU A 342 28.38 8.00 -0.78
CA LEU A 342 28.58 8.12 0.66
C LEU A 342 29.13 6.81 1.27
N VAL A 343 28.65 5.65 0.81
CA VAL A 343 29.15 4.34 1.24
C VAL A 343 30.61 4.15 0.82
N ASP A 344 30.97 4.45 -0.42
CA ASP A 344 32.33 4.29 -0.95
C ASP A 344 33.32 5.21 -0.21
N ARG A 345 32.91 6.45 0.09
CA ARG A 345 33.72 7.38 0.88
C ARG A 345 33.95 6.94 2.31
N TRP A 346 32.88 6.52 2.99
CA TRP A 346 33.00 6.10 4.38
C TRP A 346 33.71 4.76 4.54
N SER A 347 33.53 3.87 3.56
CA SER A 347 34.18 2.57 3.54
C SER A 347 35.65 2.65 3.17
N GLY A 348 36.04 3.56 2.28
CA GLY A 348 37.40 3.62 1.76
C GLY A 348 37.82 2.32 1.06
N GLY A 349 36.85 1.55 0.56
CA GLY A 349 37.06 0.21 -0.01
C GLY A 349 37.09 -0.93 1.02
N ASP A 350 36.99 -0.65 2.32
CA ASP A 350 36.89 -1.69 3.37
C ASP A 350 35.47 -2.28 3.41
N PRO A 351 35.31 -3.60 3.15
CA PRO A 351 34.02 -4.28 3.21
C PRO A 351 33.32 -4.20 4.58
N GLU A 352 34.06 -4.18 5.70
CA GLU A 352 33.45 -4.06 7.03
C GLU A 352 32.81 -2.69 7.21
N ARG A 353 33.52 -1.65 6.75
CA ARG A 353 33.01 -0.30 6.82
C ARG A 353 31.85 -0.12 5.82
N ALA A 354 31.92 -0.68 4.62
CA ALA A 354 30.78 -0.67 3.71
C ALA A 354 29.51 -1.28 4.35
N GLY A 355 29.66 -2.39 5.08
CA GLY A 355 28.55 -3.01 5.82
C GLY A 355 27.96 -2.14 6.93
N LYS A 356 28.79 -1.47 7.74
CA LYS A 356 28.32 -0.54 8.79
C LYS A 356 27.64 0.71 8.20
N ALA A 357 28.19 1.27 7.11
CA ALA A 357 27.55 2.37 6.38
C ALA A 357 26.16 1.99 5.87
N TYR A 358 26.03 0.80 5.29
CA TYR A 358 24.74 0.28 4.83
C TYR A 358 23.76 0.07 5.99
N ALA A 359 24.21 -0.45 7.13
CA ALA A 359 23.36 -0.62 8.32
C ALA A 359 22.80 0.72 8.84
N VAL A 360 23.60 1.78 8.84
CA VAL A 360 23.14 3.13 9.23
C VAL A 360 22.12 3.68 8.23
N ASN A 361 22.31 3.46 6.93
CA ASN A 361 21.31 3.79 5.92
C ASN A 361 20.00 3.01 6.13
N VAL A 362 20.08 1.70 6.41
CA VAL A 362 18.91 0.87 6.68
C VAL A 362 18.14 1.36 7.92
N LEU A 363 18.82 1.79 8.99
CA LEU A 363 18.14 2.41 10.14
C LEU A 363 17.33 3.64 9.73
N GLY A 364 17.87 4.46 8.82
CA GLY A 364 17.13 5.53 8.18
C GLY A 364 15.91 5.00 7.42
N CYS A 365 16.10 3.99 6.57
CA CYS A 365 15.03 3.36 5.80
C CYS A 365 13.88 2.78 6.66
N ILE A 366 14.17 2.33 7.88
CA ILE A 366 13.17 1.85 8.84
C ILE A 366 12.42 3.03 9.47
N LEU A 367 13.13 4.09 9.87
CA LEU A 367 12.50 5.23 10.56
C LEU A 367 11.75 6.16 9.60
N GLY A 368 12.17 6.25 8.33
CA GLY A 368 11.53 7.09 7.31
C GLY A 368 10.03 6.86 7.16
N PRO A 369 9.57 5.63 6.85
CA PRO A 369 8.15 5.30 6.72
C PRO A 369 7.37 5.57 8.00
N LEU A 370 7.93 5.22 9.16
CA LEU A 370 7.27 5.44 10.46
C LEU A 370 7.07 6.94 10.74
N VAL A 371 8.10 7.76 10.50
CA VAL A 371 8.02 9.22 10.65
C VAL A 371 7.04 9.83 9.64
N ALA A 372 7.07 9.38 8.38
CA ALA A 372 6.14 9.87 7.36
C ALA A 372 4.68 9.52 7.69
N GLY A 373 4.39 8.23 7.92
CA GLY A 373 3.04 7.69 8.07
C GLY A 373 2.37 8.03 9.39
N PHE A 374 3.09 7.93 10.52
CA PHE A 374 2.49 8.11 11.85
C PHE A 374 2.62 9.54 12.40
N LEU A 375 3.65 10.29 11.99
CA LEU A 375 3.92 11.62 12.55
C LEU A 375 3.59 12.75 11.57
N LEU A 376 4.19 12.74 10.38
CA LEU A 376 4.13 13.92 9.50
C LEU A 376 2.81 14.02 8.72
N LEU A 377 2.35 12.96 8.07
CA LEU A 377 1.13 12.96 7.25
C LEU A 377 -0.18 13.25 8.01
N PRO A 378 -0.33 12.88 9.30
CA PRO A 378 -1.47 13.30 10.11
C PRO A 378 -1.44 14.79 10.48
N LEU A 379 -0.26 15.39 10.60
CA LEU A 379 -0.09 16.76 11.09
C LEU A 379 -0.12 17.82 9.96
N ILE A 380 0.47 17.52 8.81
CA ILE A 380 0.65 18.45 7.69
C ILE A 380 0.34 17.78 6.34
N SER A 381 0.14 18.57 5.28
CA SER A 381 -0.12 18.01 3.95
C SER A 381 1.12 17.33 3.36
N ASP A 382 0.89 16.37 2.46
CA ASP A 382 1.89 15.67 1.65
C ASP A 382 2.99 16.61 1.08
N ARG A 383 2.59 17.74 0.48
CA ARG A 383 3.51 18.77 -0.02
C ARG A 383 4.51 19.24 1.02
N TRP A 384 4.04 19.53 2.24
CA TRP A 384 4.90 20.02 3.31
C TRP A 384 5.74 18.91 3.91
N VAL A 385 5.25 17.67 3.94
CA VAL A 385 6.08 16.50 4.31
C VAL A 385 7.27 16.34 3.36
N LEU A 386 7.04 16.46 2.05
CA LEU A 386 8.11 16.41 1.06
C LEU A 386 9.12 17.55 1.23
N PHE A 387 8.64 18.75 1.57
CA PHE A 387 9.54 19.86 1.92
C PHE A 387 10.40 19.55 3.16
N VAL A 388 9.82 18.96 4.21
CA VAL A 388 10.56 18.56 5.41
C VAL A 388 11.65 17.53 5.06
N PHE A 389 11.36 16.56 4.21
CA PHE A 389 12.37 15.59 3.76
C PHE A 389 13.38 16.18 2.75
N ALA A 390 13.02 17.22 2.00
CA ALA A 390 13.93 17.94 1.11
C ALA A 390 14.90 18.87 1.88
N LEU A 391 14.47 19.39 3.03
CA LEU A 391 15.17 20.43 3.79
C LEU A 391 16.64 20.09 4.13
N PRO A 392 17.00 18.88 4.62
CA PRO A 392 18.40 18.54 4.89
C PRO A 392 19.30 18.71 3.64
N TRP A 393 18.80 18.35 2.46
CA TRP A 393 19.53 18.42 1.20
C TRP A 393 19.64 19.85 0.68
N LEU A 394 18.56 20.63 0.79
CA LEU A 394 18.56 22.05 0.45
C LEU A 394 19.55 22.82 1.33
N LEU A 395 19.59 22.54 2.65
CA LEU A 395 20.54 23.16 3.57
C LEU A 395 22.00 22.81 3.24
N LEU A 396 22.29 21.56 2.84
CA LEU A 396 23.63 21.18 2.38
C LEU A 396 24.03 21.88 1.07
N GLY A 397 23.06 22.12 0.18
CA GLY A 397 23.26 22.92 -1.03
C GLY A 397 23.48 24.40 -0.77
N MET A 398 22.76 24.99 0.20
CA MET A 398 22.87 26.39 0.62
C MET A 398 24.14 26.69 1.41
N PHE A 399 24.58 25.72 2.21
CA PHE A 399 25.76 25.87 3.06
C PHE A 399 26.81 24.81 2.67
N PRO A 400 27.57 25.02 1.59
CA PRO A 400 28.59 24.07 1.12
C PRO A 400 29.64 23.67 2.17
N ARG A 401 29.82 24.48 3.22
CA ARG A 401 30.69 24.18 4.37
C ARG A 401 30.21 22.99 5.21
N LEU A 402 28.92 22.66 5.14
CA LEU A 402 28.33 21.51 5.80
C LEU A 402 28.56 20.20 5.01
N ALA A 403 28.86 20.31 3.70
CA ALA A 403 29.13 19.16 2.85
C ALA A 403 30.43 18.43 3.24
N PRO A 404 30.49 17.10 3.05
CA PRO A 404 31.69 16.31 3.39
C PRO A 404 32.89 16.67 2.51
N GLY A 405 34.11 16.53 3.03
CA GLY A 405 35.35 16.80 2.29
C GLY A 405 35.82 18.26 2.21
N ARG A 406 35.16 19.21 2.89
CA ARG A 406 35.56 20.63 2.91
C ARG A 406 36.00 21.08 4.31
N GLN A 407 37.27 21.47 4.43
CA GLN A 407 37.82 22.05 5.65
C GLN A 407 37.35 23.50 5.84
N GLY A 408 37.08 23.88 7.09
CA GLY A 408 36.75 25.26 7.46
C GLY A 408 37.91 26.20 7.13
N GLY A 409 37.71 27.15 6.21
CA GLY A 409 38.71 28.14 5.82
C GLY A 409 38.92 28.31 4.30
N GLN A 410 38.43 27.39 3.46
CA GLN A 410 38.49 27.59 2.01
C GLN A 410 37.48 28.66 1.55
N VAL A 411 37.96 29.64 0.77
CA VAL A 411 37.13 30.68 0.15
C VAL A 411 36.18 30.01 -0.83
N LEU A 412 34.87 30.18 -0.61
CA LEU A 412 33.83 29.72 -1.53
C LEU A 412 34.06 30.34 -2.91
N LEU A 413 34.15 29.51 -3.95
CA LEU A 413 34.21 30.00 -5.33
C LEU A 413 32.94 30.83 -5.63
N ALA A 414 33.04 31.87 -6.45
CA ALA A 414 31.89 32.73 -6.80
C ALA A 414 30.67 31.94 -7.29
N ARG A 415 30.90 30.84 -8.03
CA ARG A 415 29.86 29.90 -8.48
C ARG A 415 29.06 29.27 -7.34
N GLU A 416 29.66 29.05 -6.18
CA GLU A 416 29.02 28.39 -5.04
C GLU A 416 28.12 29.34 -4.25
N TRP A 417 28.48 30.63 -4.21
CA TRP A 417 27.60 31.67 -3.71
C TRP A 417 26.36 31.85 -4.58
N VAL A 418 26.51 31.77 -5.91
CA VAL A 418 25.38 31.81 -6.84
C VAL A 418 24.44 30.62 -6.60
N VAL A 419 24.97 29.41 -6.43
CA VAL A 419 24.17 28.23 -6.09
C VAL A 419 23.46 28.41 -4.75
N ALA A 420 24.20 28.83 -3.71
CA ALA A 420 23.64 29.04 -2.37
C ALA A 420 22.50 30.07 -2.35
N ALA A 421 22.62 31.15 -3.14
CA ALA A 421 21.58 32.18 -3.26
C ALA A 421 20.39 31.73 -4.14
N ALA A 422 20.63 30.91 -5.16
CA ALA A 422 19.57 30.43 -6.07
C ALA A 422 18.68 29.34 -5.43
N VAL A 423 19.24 28.49 -4.56
CA VAL A 423 18.49 27.38 -3.92
C VAL A 423 17.22 27.82 -3.20
N PRO A 424 17.22 28.80 -2.27
CA PRO A 424 16.00 29.19 -1.56
C PRO A 424 14.96 29.81 -2.51
N LEU A 425 15.40 30.58 -3.51
CA LEU A 425 14.50 31.17 -4.51
C LEU A 425 13.83 30.08 -5.35
N LEU A 426 14.60 29.13 -5.87
CA LEU A 426 14.07 28.03 -6.68
C LEU A 426 13.17 27.11 -5.85
N ALA A 427 13.56 26.77 -4.62
CA ALA A 427 12.72 25.98 -3.72
C ALA A 427 11.40 26.70 -3.43
N ALA A 428 11.42 28.02 -3.18
CA ALA A 428 10.21 28.82 -2.98
C ALA A 428 9.32 28.81 -4.23
N ILE A 429 9.89 28.97 -5.43
CA ILE A 429 9.15 28.88 -6.70
C ILE A 429 8.51 27.48 -6.83
N MET A 430 9.28 26.41 -6.64
CA MET A 430 8.78 25.03 -6.74
C MET A 430 7.65 24.77 -5.74
N LEU A 431 7.75 25.28 -4.51
CA LEU A 431 6.68 25.18 -3.50
C LEU A 431 5.44 25.98 -3.87
N MET A 432 5.57 27.12 -4.55
CA MET A 432 4.42 27.90 -5.03
C MET A 432 3.68 27.18 -6.16
N PHE A 433 4.42 26.53 -7.06
CA PHE A 433 3.85 25.73 -8.15
C PHE A 433 3.34 24.35 -7.70
N GLY A 434 3.93 23.78 -6.65
CA GLY A 434 3.48 22.53 -6.04
C GLY A 434 2.14 22.71 -5.35
N ARG A 435 1.15 21.90 -5.72
CA ARG A 435 -0.21 21.96 -5.18
C ARG A 435 -0.60 20.57 -4.69
N SER A 436 -1.13 20.50 -3.47
CA SER A 436 -1.75 19.25 -2.99
C SER A 436 -3.11 19.08 -3.67
N TYR A 437 -3.59 17.84 -3.80
CA TYR A 437 -4.88 17.57 -4.47
C TYR A 437 -6.06 18.36 -3.87
N GLU A 438 -6.04 18.58 -2.56
CA GLU A 438 -7.03 19.38 -1.84
C GLU A 438 -7.10 20.85 -2.28
N ASP A 439 -6.04 21.41 -2.88
CA ASP A 439 -6.01 22.80 -3.32
C ASP A 439 -6.91 23.09 -4.54
N LEU A 440 -7.44 22.05 -5.19
CA LEU A 440 -8.47 22.17 -6.23
C LEU A 440 -9.75 22.85 -5.73
N PHE A 441 -10.06 22.67 -4.45
CA PHE A 441 -11.34 23.07 -3.88
C PHE A 441 -11.20 24.38 -3.11
N GLN A 442 -11.82 25.45 -3.63
CA GLN A 442 -11.80 26.77 -2.99
C GLN A 442 -12.50 26.76 -1.63
N HIS A 443 -13.70 26.16 -1.56
CA HIS A 443 -14.49 26.05 -0.34
C HIS A 443 -14.39 24.63 0.21
N ARG A 444 -13.37 24.38 1.04
CA ARG A 444 -13.09 23.06 1.60
C ARG A 444 -12.89 23.05 3.10
N LYS A 445 -13.19 21.90 3.70
CA LYS A 445 -12.73 21.51 5.04
C LYS A 445 -11.88 20.26 4.90
N VAL A 446 -10.69 20.28 5.50
CA VAL A 446 -9.74 19.16 5.44
C VAL A 446 -9.45 18.65 6.84
N LEU A 447 -9.57 17.34 7.02
CA LEU A 447 -9.08 16.63 8.21
C LEU A 447 -8.06 15.57 7.77
N ARG A 448 -7.01 15.39 8.56
CA ARG A 448 -5.95 14.42 8.28
C ARG A 448 -5.76 13.51 9.49
N ASP A 449 -5.63 12.23 9.21
CA ASP A 449 -5.23 11.23 10.18
C ASP A 449 -4.24 10.23 9.55
N HIS A 450 -3.83 9.23 10.34
CA HIS A 450 -2.90 8.18 9.94
C HIS A 450 -3.55 7.16 8.97
N THR A 451 -4.87 7.21 8.80
CA THR A 451 -5.61 6.37 7.86
C THR A 451 -5.73 7.06 6.50
N ALA A 452 -6.22 8.30 6.47
CA ALA A 452 -6.48 9.04 5.23
C ALA A 452 -6.53 10.58 5.38
N THR A 453 -6.56 11.28 4.25
CA THR A 453 -6.93 12.71 4.16
C THR A 453 -8.39 12.80 3.73
N ILE A 454 -9.20 13.54 4.48
CA ILE A 454 -10.60 13.80 4.17
C ILE A 454 -10.75 15.22 3.66
N ILE A 455 -11.47 15.37 2.55
CA ILE A 455 -11.83 16.67 1.98
C ILE A 455 -13.34 16.73 1.86
N ALA A 456 -13.96 17.63 2.61
CA ALA A 456 -15.37 18.01 2.44
C ALA A 456 -15.45 19.33 1.68
N THR A 457 -16.27 19.39 0.63
CA THR A 457 -16.35 20.56 -0.29
C THR A 457 -17.78 20.73 -0.82
N GLY A 458 -18.07 21.88 -1.43
CA GLY A 458 -19.37 22.20 -2.04
C GLY A 458 -20.39 22.78 -1.05
N SER A 459 -21.54 23.24 -1.57
CA SER A 459 -22.62 23.86 -0.81
C SER A 459 -23.98 23.27 -1.20
N GLY A 460 -24.99 23.40 -0.34
CA GLY A 460 -26.32 22.84 -0.61
C GLY A 460 -26.29 21.34 -0.91
N MET A 461 -26.93 20.92 -2.01
CA MET A 461 -26.93 19.53 -2.49
C MET A 461 -25.66 19.14 -3.26
N ASP A 462 -24.81 20.11 -3.64
CA ASP A 462 -23.55 19.86 -4.35
C ASP A 462 -22.40 19.50 -3.40
N LYS A 463 -22.68 19.30 -2.10
CA LYS A 463 -21.69 18.85 -1.13
C LYS A 463 -21.13 17.48 -1.53
N ARG A 464 -19.80 17.36 -1.44
CA ARG A 464 -19.05 16.14 -1.77
C ARG A 464 -18.13 15.73 -0.65
N LEU A 465 -17.91 14.42 -0.53
CA LEU A 465 -16.89 13.81 0.32
C LEU A 465 -15.80 13.20 -0.55
N LEU A 466 -14.55 13.52 -0.28
CA LEU A 466 -13.39 12.88 -0.88
C LEU A 466 -12.48 12.30 0.20
N ILE A 467 -11.92 11.12 -0.06
CA ILE A 467 -10.95 10.45 0.79
C ILE A 467 -9.71 10.16 -0.06
N ASN A 468 -8.55 10.64 0.38
CA ASN A 468 -7.28 10.58 -0.36
C ASN A 468 -7.42 11.06 -1.82
N GLY A 469 -8.20 12.13 -2.03
CA GLY A 469 -8.47 12.71 -3.36
C GLY A 469 -9.47 11.95 -4.22
N ASN A 470 -9.91 10.75 -3.82
CA ASN A 470 -10.96 10.02 -4.52
C ASN A 470 -12.35 10.50 -4.11
N GLY A 471 -13.22 10.77 -5.08
CA GLY A 471 -14.60 11.14 -4.84
C GLY A 471 -15.41 9.96 -4.31
N ILE A 472 -15.94 10.09 -3.09
CA ILE A 472 -16.65 9.02 -2.39
C ILE A 472 -18.15 9.11 -2.61
N THR A 473 -18.75 10.26 -2.31
CA THR A 473 -20.21 10.40 -2.35
C THR A 473 -20.64 11.86 -2.44
N THR A 474 -21.89 12.07 -2.86
CA THR A 474 -22.61 13.35 -2.88
C THR A 474 -23.98 13.18 -2.23
N LEU A 475 -24.61 14.26 -1.77
CA LEU A 475 -25.95 14.17 -1.18
C LEU A 475 -26.95 13.61 -2.22
N SER A 476 -27.53 12.45 -1.91
CA SER A 476 -28.27 11.63 -2.87
C SER A 476 -29.24 10.69 -2.17
N THR A 477 -30.43 10.51 -2.76
CA THR A 477 -31.45 9.56 -2.29
C THR A 477 -30.99 8.11 -2.36
N ILE A 478 -29.93 7.78 -3.11
CA ILE A 478 -29.31 6.43 -3.12
C ILE A 478 -29.00 5.98 -1.69
N THR A 479 -28.30 6.81 -0.93
CA THR A 479 -27.89 6.50 0.45
C THR A 479 -29.07 6.45 1.44
N LYS A 480 -30.15 7.21 1.17
CA LYS A 480 -31.41 7.11 1.94
C LYS A 480 -32.12 5.77 1.66
N MET A 481 -32.12 5.31 0.40
CA MET A 481 -32.71 4.02 0.02
C MET A 481 -31.99 2.83 0.64
N MET A 482 -30.67 2.92 0.87
CA MET A 482 -29.92 1.90 1.61
C MET A 482 -30.50 1.63 3.01
N ALA A 483 -31.09 2.64 3.65
CA ALA A 483 -31.75 2.50 4.94
C ALA A 483 -33.25 2.16 4.79
N HIS A 484 -33.99 2.95 4.01
CA HIS A 484 -35.45 2.85 3.99
C HIS A 484 -35.97 1.61 3.26
N LEU A 485 -35.27 1.14 2.22
CA LEU A 485 -35.68 -0.04 1.45
C LEU A 485 -35.68 -1.32 2.28
N PRO A 486 -34.57 -1.76 2.91
CA PRO A 486 -34.58 -2.97 3.72
C PRO A 486 -35.52 -2.85 4.92
N MET A 487 -35.58 -1.68 5.56
CA MET A 487 -36.43 -1.46 6.74
C MET A 487 -37.93 -1.55 6.41
N ALA A 488 -38.37 -0.99 5.28
CA ALA A 488 -39.77 -1.07 4.87
C ALA A 488 -40.18 -2.48 4.39
N ILE A 489 -39.22 -3.24 3.80
CA ILE A 489 -39.43 -4.61 3.32
C ILE A 489 -39.30 -5.65 4.45
N HIS A 490 -38.63 -5.36 5.56
CA HIS A 490 -38.52 -6.30 6.67
C HIS A 490 -39.91 -6.65 7.21
N ASP A 491 -40.23 -7.94 7.44
CA ASP A 491 -41.55 -8.41 7.89
C ASP A 491 -41.91 -7.91 9.29
N ASP A 492 -40.97 -8.03 10.21
CA ASP A 492 -41.11 -7.58 11.59
C ASP A 492 -40.54 -6.15 11.76
N PRO A 493 -41.01 -5.36 12.72
CA PRO A 493 -40.30 -4.14 13.12
C PRO A 493 -38.86 -4.48 13.53
N ALA A 494 -37.87 -3.94 12.83
CA ALA A 494 -36.47 -4.11 13.20
C ALA A 494 -36.19 -3.41 14.54
N HIS A 495 -35.34 -4.02 15.36
CA HIS A 495 -34.98 -3.55 16.70
C HIS A 495 -33.58 -2.95 16.74
N ASN A 496 -32.69 -3.36 15.83
CA ASN A 496 -31.36 -2.78 15.70
C ASN A 496 -30.83 -2.87 14.27
N ALA A 497 -29.93 -1.96 13.93
CA ALA A 497 -29.28 -1.95 12.63
C ALA A 497 -27.78 -1.70 12.76
N LEU A 498 -27.03 -2.22 11.79
CA LEU A 498 -25.60 -1.98 11.61
C LEU A 498 -25.36 -1.31 10.26
N VAL A 499 -24.56 -0.25 10.25
CA VAL A 499 -24.03 0.38 9.05
C VAL A 499 -22.53 0.12 8.97
N VAL A 500 -22.07 -0.45 7.86
CA VAL A 500 -20.64 -0.55 7.54
C VAL A 500 -20.31 0.50 6.49
N CYS A 501 -19.31 1.33 6.79
CA CYS A 501 -18.94 2.57 6.08
C CYS A 501 -19.91 3.72 6.37
N PHE A 502 -19.41 4.81 6.96
CA PHE A 502 -20.21 5.95 7.38
C PHE A 502 -20.53 6.90 6.21
N GLY A 503 -19.56 7.12 5.31
CA GLY A 503 -19.71 8.07 4.21
C GLY A 503 -19.99 9.49 4.72
N MET A 504 -21.10 10.10 4.28
CA MET A 504 -21.56 11.38 4.83
C MET A 504 -22.51 11.23 6.04
N GLY A 505 -22.75 10.00 6.49
CA GLY A 505 -23.68 9.69 7.58
C GLY A 505 -25.15 9.65 7.17
N THR A 506 -25.46 9.68 5.87
CA THR A 506 -26.85 9.72 5.39
C THR A 506 -27.60 8.44 5.73
N THR A 507 -27.09 7.26 5.35
CA THR A 507 -27.72 5.97 5.66
C THR A 507 -27.89 5.78 7.17
N TYR A 508 -26.86 6.15 7.93
CA TYR A 508 -26.88 6.15 9.38
C TYR A 508 -27.99 7.03 9.97
N ARG A 509 -28.09 8.29 9.50
CA ARG A 509 -29.15 9.22 9.88
C ARG A 509 -30.54 8.69 9.51
N SER A 510 -30.69 8.15 8.30
CA SER A 510 -31.94 7.59 7.81
C SER A 510 -32.39 6.39 8.66
N LEU A 511 -31.48 5.52 9.13
CA LEU A 511 -31.82 4.44 10.07
C LEU A 511 -32.27 4.97 11.43
N LEU A 512 -31.60 5.98 11.98
CA LEU A 512 -32.01 6.62 13.24
C LEU A 512 -33.41 7.24 13.16
N SER A 513 -33.86 7.65 11.97
CA SER A 513 -35.22 8.18 11.75
C SER A 513 -36.33 7.14 12.00
N TRP A 514 -36.00 5.84 11.96
CA TRP A 514 -36.91 4.75 12.32
C TRP A 514 -37.06 4.55 13.84
N GLY A 515 -36.26 5.26 14.67
CA GLY A 515 -36.34 5.19 16.12
C GLY A 515 -35.68 3.94 16.73
N ILE A 516 -34.74 3.33 16.03
CA ILE A 516 -34.05 2.11 16.47
C ILE A 516 -32.57 2.39 16.81
N PRO A 517 -31.99 1.66 17.79
CA PRO A 517 -30.55 1.65 18.01
C PRO A 517 -29.79 1.29 16.73
N THR A 518 -28.89 2.19 16.32
CA THR A 518 -28.10 2.04 15.11
C THR A 518 -26.62 2.15 15.45
N THR A 519 -25.89 1.09 15.11
CA THR A 519 -24.43 1.07 15.18
C THR A 519 -23.85 1.38 13.81
N VAL A 520 -22.84 2.23 13.73
CA VAL A 520 -22.07 2.45 12.51
C VAL A 520 -20.59 2.20 12.75
N VAL A 521 -19.97 1.48 11.82
CA VAL A 521 -18.55 1.15 11.85
C VAL A 521 -17.85 1.86 10.71
N GLU A 522 -16.85 2.67 11.06
CA GLU A 522 -16.09 3.50 10.14
C GLU A 522 -14.59 3.35 10.36
N LEU A 523 -13.86 3.08 9.28
CA LEU A 523 -12.41 2.87 9.30
C LEU A 523 -11.65 4.16 9.61
N VAL A 524 -12.12 5.30 9.09
CA VAL A 524 -11.42 6.59 9.16
C VAL A 524 -12.00 7.45 10.30
N PRO A 525 -11.26 7.66 11.41
CA PRO A 525 -11.75 8.42 12.57
C PRO A 525 -12.25 9.83 12.25
N SER A 526 -11.69 10.46 11.20
CA SER A 526 -12.06 11.81 10.80
C SER A 526 -13.36 11.89 10.00
N VAL A 527 -13.89 10.78 9.47
CA VAL A 527 -15.12 10.77 8.64
C VAL A 527 -16.34 11.15 9.48
N PRO A 528 -16.64 10.50 10.63
CA PRO A 528 -17.79 10.89 11.44
C PRO A 528 -17.67 12.29 12.03
N ARG A 529 -16.43 12.81 12.19
CA ARG A 529 -16.19 14.19 12.61
C ARG A 529 -16.63 15.24 11.58
N MET A 530 -16.79 14.85 10.30
CA MET A 530 -17.33 15.71 9.25
C MET A 530 -18.86 15.64 9.12
N PHE A 531 -19.56 14.86 9.94
CA PHE A 531 -21.00 14.64 9.80
C PHE A 531 -21.81 15.95 9.80
N TRP A 532 -21.44 16.92 10.66
CA TRP A 532 -22.05 18.25 10.76
C TRP A 532 -21.92 19.09 9.49
N TYR A 533 -20.94 18.81 8.63
CA TYR A 533 -20.77 19.53 7.37
C TYR A 533 -21.92 19.19 6.42
N TYR A 534 -22.39 17.95 6.45
CA TYR A 534 -23.40 17.43 5.52
C TYR A 534 -24.82 17.61 6.07
N HIS A 535 -25.02 17.32 7.36
CA HIS A 535 -26.33 17.29 8.01
C HIS A 535 -26.39 18.27 9.20
N SER A 536 -27.43 19.10 9.24
CA SER A 536 -27.58 20.16 10.27
C SER A 536 -27.89 19.62 11.67
N ASP A 537 -28.54 18.47 11.75
CA ASP A 537 -28.92 17.76 12.97
C ASP A 537 -27.86 16.76 13.47
N ALA A 538 -26.71 16.68 12.79
CA ALA A 538 -25.63 15.74 13.09
C ALA A 538 -25.21 15.72 14.57
N ARG A 539 -25.08 16.91 15.19
CA ARG A 539 -24.66 17.01 16.61
C ARG A 539 -25.69 16.41 17.55
N GLN A 540 -26.97 16.60 17.28
CA GLN A 540 -28.06 16.02 18.08
C GLN A 540 -28.08 14.49 17.92
N LEU A 541 -27.93 14.00 16.69
CA LEU A 541 -27.94 12.58 16.38
C LEU A 541 -26.76 11.85 17.05
N LEU A 542 -25.55 12.40 16.99
CA LEU A 542 -24.37 11.81 17.65
C LEU A 542 -24.46 11.74 19.18
N THR A 543 -25.32 12.55 19.79
CA THR A 543 -25.58 12.51 21.25
C THR A 543 -26.78 11.65 21.63
N SER A 544 -27.51 11.10 20.66
CA SER A 544 -28.66 10.25 20.90
C SER A 544 -28.25 8.94 21.58
N GLN A 545 -29.08 8.43 22.49
CA GLN A 545 -28.87 7.10 23.08
C GLN A 545 -29.01 5.96 22.05
N LEU A 546 -29.64 6.23 20.91
CA LEU A 546 -29.77 5.27 19.79
C LEU A 546 -28.52 5.27 18.89
N SER A 547 -27.59 6.20 19.10
CA SER A 547 -26.43 6.42 18.23
C SER A 547 -25.19 5.75 18.80
N HIS A 548 -24.67 4.76 18.08
CA HIS A 548 -23.38 4.13 18.41
C HIS A 548 -22.42 4.26 17.22
N VAL A 549 -21.35 5.03 17.37
CA VAL A 549 -20.31 5.19 16.35
C VAL A 549 -19.06 4.45 16.81
N VAL A 550 -18.60 3.49 16.00
CA VAL A 550 -17.43 2.66 16.27
C VAL A 550 -16.36 2.96 15.22
N ILE A 551 -15.17 3.36 15.68
CA ILE A 551 -14.01 3.56 14.80
C ILE A 551 -13.21 2.27 14.72
N ASP A 552 -13.48 1.49 13.69
CA ASP A 552 -12.94 0.15 13.50
C ASP A 552 -13.03 -0.23 12.01
N ASP A 553 -12.27 -1.24 11.59
CA ASP A 553 -12.47 -1.87 10.28
C ASP A 553 -13.78 -2.69 10.33
N GLY A 554 -14.63 -2.55 9.31
CA GLY A 554 -15.95 -3.18 9.27
C GLY A 554 -15.90 -4.70 9.44
N ARG A 555 -14.92 -5.35 8.81
CA ARG A 555 -14.72 -6.80 8.90
C ARG A 555 -14.20 -7.19 10.28
N ARG A 556 -13.17 -6.49 10.78
CA ARG A 556 -12.61 -6.72 12.12
C ARG A 556 -13.66 -6.56 13.22
N TYR A 557 -14.51 -5.55 13.13
CA TYR A 557 -15.62 -5.35 14.06
C TYR A 557 -16.58 -6.54 14.05
N LEU A 558 -17.02 -6.97 12.87
CA LEU A 558 -17.98 -8.07 12.71
C LEU A 558 -17.43 -9.41 13.24
N GLU A 559 -16.14 -9.66 13.09
CA GLU A 559 -15.52 -10.88 13.62
C GLU A 559 -15.49 -10.90 15.14
N ARG A 560 -15.22 -9.75 15.76
CA ARG A 560 -15.09 -9.63 17.23
C ARG A 560 -16.42 -9.51 17.96
N THR A 561 -17.40 -8.81 17.38
CA THR A 561 -18.71 -8.63 18.02
C THR A 561 -19.48 -9.94 18.08
N THR A 562 -20.24 -10.16 19.15
CA THR A 562 -21.24 -11.25 19.23
C THR A 562 -22.66 -10.74 19.01
N GLU A 563 -22.84 -9.43 18.81
CA GLU A 563 -24.14 -8.85 18.54
C GLU A 563 -24.69 -9.33 17.19
N GLN A 564 -26.01 -9.49 17.14
CA GLN A 564 -26.73 -9.81 15.92
C GLN A 564 -27.70 -8.68 15.58
N TYR A 565 -27.84 -8.40 14.28
CA TYR A 565 -28.61 -7.29 13.74
C TYR A 565 -29.81 -7.78 12.92
N ASP A 566 -30.92 -7.06 12.99
CA ASP A 566 -32.07 -7.28 12.11
C ASP A 566 -31.77 -6.76 10.69
N VAL A 567 -31.10 -5.61 10.57
CA VAL A 567 -30.68 -5.06 9.28
C VAL A 567 -29.20 -4.70 9.31
N ILE A 568 -28.45 -5.14 8.29
CA ILE A 568 -27.08 -4.68 8.05
C ILE A 568 -27.05 -3.97 6.70
N THR A 569 -26.59 -2.72 6.66
CA THR A 569 -26.41 -1.94 5.43
C THR A 569 -24.92 -1.74 5.17
N ILE A 570 -24.48 -1.95 3.93
CA ILE A 570 -23.07 -1.84 3.55
C ILE A 570 -22.97 -0.90 2.34
N ASP A 571 -22.21 0.18 2.54
CA ASP A 571 -21.98 1.24 1.54
C ASP A 571 -20.47 1.45 1.30
N PRO A 572 -19.76 0.48 0.69
CA PRO A 572 -18.33 0.61 0.49
C PRO A 572 -18.06 1.77 -0.48
N PRO A 573 -17.14 2.68 -0.14
CA PRO A 573 -16.89 3.86 -0.95
C PRO A 573 -16.35 3.49 -2.34
N PRO A 574 -16.76 4.18 -3.43
CA PRO A 574 -16.13 4.06 -4.73
C PRO A 574 -14.71 4.66 -4.72
N PRO A 575 -13.84 4.27 -5.66
CA PRO A 575 -14.03 3.25 -6.68
C PRO A 575 -14.07 1.81 -6.11
N VAL A 576 -14.75 0.87 -6.78
CA VAL A 576 -14.86 -0.54 -6.33
C VAL A 576 -13.51 -1.24 -6.26
N GLU A 577 -12.51 -0.70 -6.97
CA GLU A 577 -11.15 -1.19 -7.06
C GLU A 577 -10.26 -0.72 -5.88
N ALA A 578 -10.79 0.12 -4.99
CA ALA A 578 -10.05 0.60 -3.83
C ALA A 578 -9.77 -0.55 -2.85
N ALA A 579 -8.49 -0.87 -2.64
CA ALA A 579 -8.04 -1.94 -1.75
C ALA A 579 -8.62 -1.87 -0.32
N GLY A 580 -9.05 -0.69 0.13
CA GLY A 580 -9.66 -0.47 1.46
C GLY A 580 -11.11 -0.90 1.60
N SER A 581 -11.85 -1.06 0.50
CA SER A 581 -13.28 -1.37 0.49
C SER A 581 -13.63 -2.54 -0.43
N SER A 582 -12.72 -2.91 -1.35
CA SER A 582 -12.87 -3.97 -2.34
C SER A 582 -13.26 -5.34 -1.79
N LEU A 583 -12.74 -5.72 -0.62
CA LEU A 583 -12.98 -7.02 -0.01
C LEU A 583 -14.29 -7.09 0.79
N LEU A 584 -15.03 -5.97 0.90
CA LEU A 584 -16.36 -5.93 1.48
C LEU A 584 -17.45 -6.51 0.55
N TYR A 585 -17.05 -7.02 -0.62
CA TYR A 585 -17.92 -7.70 -1.58
C TYR A 585 -17.62 -9.20 -1.72
N SER A 586 -16.71 -9.73 -0.90
CA SER A 586 -16.23 -11.11 -1.00
C SER A 586 -17.17 -12.11 -0.35
N LYS A 587 -17.12 -13.36 -0.82
CA LYS A 587 -17.81 -14.48 -0.21
C LYS A 587 -17.41 -14.69 1.24
N GLU A 588 -16.13 -14.54 1.57
CA GLU A 588 -15.61 -14.64 2.92
C GLU A 588 -16.24 -13.57 3.82
N PHE A 589 -16.36 -12.34 3.35
CA PHE A 589 -17.01 -11.26 4.11
C PHE A 589 -18.51 -11.51 4.30
N TYR A 590 -19.22 -11.95 3.26
CA TYR A 590 -20.64 -12.34 3.40
C TYR A 590 -20.85 -13.49 4.38
N SER A 591 -19.90 -14.42 4.48
CA SER A 591 -19.95 -15.51 5.46
C SER A 591 -19.88 -15.00 6.91
N ILE A 592 -19.08 -13.96 7.16
CA ILE A 592 -18.97 -13.30 8.47
C ILE A 592 -20.28 -12.55 8.77
N LEU A 593 -20.80 -11.79 7.81
CA LEU A 593 -22.06 -11.05 7.95
C LEU A 593 -23.23 -11.97 8.29
N ARG A 594 -23.31 -13.13 7.64
CA ARG A 594 -24.37 -14.11 7.89
C ARG A 594 -24.41 -14.59 9.35
N GLN A 595 -23.26 -14.66 10.03
CA GLN A 595 -23.18 -15.03 11.45
C GLN A 595 -23.62 -13.90 12.40
N ARG A 596 -23.74 -12.66 11.88
CA ARG A 596 -24.16 -11.47 12.62
C ARG A 596 -25.54 -10.97 12.21
N LEU A 597 -26.19 -11.62 11.24
CA LEU A 597 -27.60 -11.42 10.96
C LEU A 597 -28.44 -12.31 11.86
N ARG A 598 -29.53 -11.76 12.39
CA ARG A 598 -30.58 -12.56 13.03
C ARG A 598 -31.24 -13.49 12.01
N ARG A 599 -32.02 -14.46 12.49
CA ARG A 599 -32.68 -15.47 11.64
C ARG A 599 -33.53 -14.86 10.51
N ASN A 600 -34.27 -13.78 10.80
CA ASN A 600 -35.08 -13.04 9.83
C ASN A 600 -34.36 -11.80 9.28
N GLY A 601 -33.08 -11.64 9.58
CA GLY A 601 -32.34 -10.43 9.24
C GLY A 601 -32.11 -10.26 7.74
N MET A 602 -31.89 -9.02 7.34
CA MET A 602 -31.68 -8.62 5.95
C MET A 602 -30.37 -7.85 5.78
N LEU A 603 -29.60 -8.26 4.77
CA LEU A 603 -28.46 -7.51 4.27
C LEU A 603 -28.93 -6.58 3.15
N GLN A 604 -28.54 -5.31 3.23
CA GLN A 604 -28.55 -4.39 2.10
C GLN A 604 -27.10 -4.11 1.69
N GLN A 605 -26.76 -4.43 0.45
CA GLN A 605 -25.45 -4.13 -0.14
C GLN A 605 -25.67 -3.14 -1.29
N TRP A 606 -24.92 -2.03 -1.29
CA TRP A 606 -24.83 -1.17 -2.48
C TRP A 606 -23.55 -1.47 -3.26
N LEU A 607 -23.64 -1.43 -4.60
CA LEU A 607 -22.52 -1.58 -5.51
C LEU A 607 -22.54 -0.42 -6.51
N PRO A 608 -21.53 0.45 -6.56
CA PRO A 608 -21.41 1.44 -7.63
C PRO A 608 -21.25 0.75 -8.98
N SER A 609 -21.70 1.39 -10.07
CA SER A 609 -21.53 0.85 -11.41
C SER A 609 -20.06 0.52 -11.70
N ALA A 610 -19.81 -0.73 -12.09
CA ALA A 610 -18.47 -1.22 -12.41
C ALA A 610 -18.44 -1.83 -13.81
N ASP A 611 -17.39 -2.61 -14.12
CA ASP A 611 -17.37 -3.42 -15.33
C ASP A 611 -18.14 -4.75 -15.11
N ALA A 612 -18.65 -5.33 -16.18
CA ALA A 612 -19.48 -6.55 -16.14
C ALA A 612 -18.83 -7.73 -15.40
N ALA A 613 -17.49 -7.81 -15.36
CA ALA A 613 -16.79 -8.84 -14.62
C ALA A 613 -16.93 -8.62 -13.11
N VAL A 614 -16.79 -7.38 -12.63
CA VAL A 614 -17.02 -7.04 -11.22
C VAL A 614 -18.48 -7.27 -10.85
N ASP A 615 -19.42 -6.76 -11.64
CA ASP A 615 -20.85 -6.87 -11.36
C ASP A 615 -21.27 -8.35 -11.26
N SER A 616 -20.88 -9.19 -12.22
CA SER A 616 -21.13 -10.64 -12.19
C SER A 616 -20.44 -11.33 -11.01
N SER A 617 -19.19 -10.96 -10.70
CA SER A 617 -18.42 -11.55 -9.59
C SER A 617 -19.05 -11.27 -8.22
N VAL A 618 -19.53 -10.05 -8.00
CA VAL A 618 -20.25 -9.65 -6.77
C VAL A 618 -21.62 -10.32 -6.70
N ALA A 619 -22.36 -10.36 -7.81
CA ALA A 619 -23.66 -11.04 -7.88
C ALA A 619 -23.54 -12.54 -7.55
N LYS A 620 -22.51 -13.22 -8.08
CA LYS A 620 -22.21 -14.63 -7.74
C LYS A 620 -21.88 -14.78 -6.26
N ALA A 621 -21.03 -13.91 -5.70
CA ALA A 621 -20.68 -13.97 -4.28
C ALA A 621 -21.91 -13.82 -3.37
N LEU A 622 -22.84 -12.92 -3.70
CA LEU A 622 -24.12 -12.78 -2.98
C LEU A 622 -25.00 -14.03 -3.13
N LYS A 623 -25.21 -14.51 -4.37
CA LYS A 623 -26.04 -15.68 -4.68
C LYS A 623 -25.52 -16.96 -4.00
N GLU A 624 -24.21 -17.12 -3.89
CA GLU A 624 -23.60 -18.26 -3.20
C GLU A 624 -23.63 -18.15 -1.67
N SER A 625 -23.79 -16.93 -1.13
CA SER A 625 -23.76 -16.68 0.32
C SER A 625 -25.15 -16.66 0.96
N PHE A 626 -26.17 -16.27 0.20
CA PHE A 626 -27.55 -16.12 0.67
C PHE A 626 -28.54 -16.87 -0.22
N GLN A 627 -29.58 -17.45 0.40
CA GLN A 627 -30.58 -18.24 -0.31
C GLN A 627 -31.54 -17.37 -1.14
N TYR A 628 -31.86 -16.16 -0.65
CA TYR A 628 -32.76 -15.23 -1.32
C TYR A 628 -32.05 -13.91 -1.54
N VAL A 629 -31.93 -13.51 -2.81
CA VAL A 629 -31.30 -12.25 -3.21
C VAL A 629 -32.19 -11.55 -4.23
N ARG A 630 -32.48 -10.27 -4.00
CA ARG A 630 -33.18 -9.38 -4.93
C ARG A 630 -32.26 -8.24 -5.33
N ALA A 631 -32.31 -7.82 -6.59
CA ALA A 631 -31.43 -6.82 -7.15
C ALA A 631 -32.24 -5.69 -7.82
N PHE A 632 -31.84 -4.45 -7.58
CA PHE A 632 -32.52 -3.25 -8.06
C PHE A 632 -31.50 -2.28 -8.66
N HIS A 633 -31.82 -1.64 -9.78
CA HIS A 633 -31.00 -0.52 -10.23
C HIS A 633 -31.13 0.65 -9.25
N SER A 634 -29.99 1.23 -8.91
CA SER A 634 -29.90 2.33 -7.95
C SER A 634 -30.55 3.61 -8.48
N MET A 635 -30.96 4.47 -7.54
CA MET A 635 -31.60 5.75 -7.85
C MET A 635 -30.69 6.61 -8.74
N GLY A 636 -31.25 7.23 -9.78
CA GLY A 636 -30.47 8.03 -10.73
C GLY A 636 -29.60 7.22 -11.70
N GLY A 637 -29.76 5.90 -11.74
CA GLY A 637 -29.11 5.02 -12.72
C GLY A 637 -27.64 4.69 -12.43
N TRP A 638 -27.15 5.02 -11.23
CA TRP A 638 -25.75 4.77 -10.85
C TRP A 638 -25.65 3.74 -9.72
N GLY A 639 -25.19 2.55 -10.08
CA GLY A 639 -25.03 1.39 -9.19
C GLY A 639 -26.26 0.51 -9.04
N TYR A 640 -26.20 -0.38 -8.06
CA TYR A 640 -27.19 -1.41 -7.76
C TYR A 640 -27.42 -1.52 -6.25
N HIS A 641 -28.66 -1.80 -5.85
CA HIS A 641 -28.98 -2.24 -4.50
C HIS A 641 -29.29 -3.73 -4.52
N PHE A 642 -28.66 -4.48 -3.61
CA PHE A 642 -28.98 -5.87 -3.35
C PHE A 642 -29.61 -6.00 -1.98
N LEU A 643 -30.70 -6.75 -1.90
CA LEU A 643 -31.26 -7.23 -0.65
C LEU A 643 -31.02 -8.73 -0.57
N ALA A 644 -30.43 -9.20 0.53
CA ALA A 644 -30.11 -10.61 0.71
C ALA A 644 -30.55 -11.11 2.09
N SER A 645 -31.11 -12.32 2.14
CA SER A 645 -31.53 -12.96 3.39
C SER A 645 -31.50 -14.49 3.29
N ASN A 646 -31.55 -15.15 4.46
CA ASN A 646 -31.76 -16.60 4.57
C ASN A 646 -33.25 -16.97 4.61
N GLN A 647 -34.15 -15.98 4.68
CA GLN A 647 -35.59 -16.16 4.57
C GLN A 647 -36.11 -15.51 3.28
N PRO A 648 -37.27 -15.95 2.76
CA PRO A 648 -37.89 -15.31 1.61
C PRO A 648 -38.06 -13.80 1.82
N ILE A 649 -37.60 -12.99 0.86
CA ILE A 649 -37.75 -11.53 0.91
C ILE A 649 -39.13 -11.16 0.35
N PRO A 650 -40.04 -10.54 1.14
CA PRO A 650 -41.40 -10.29 0.68
C PRO A 650 -41.47 -9.27 -0.46
N THR A 651 -42.38 -9.50 -1.38
CA THR A 651 -42.73 -8.52 -2.43
C THR A 651 -43.90 -7.68 -1.95
N ARG A 652 -43.73 -6.36 -1.92
CA ARG A 652 -44.76 -5.40 -1.50
C ARG A 652 -44.86 -4.25 -2.49
N SER A 653 -46.03 -3.64 -2.56
CA SER A 653 -46.28 -2.42 -3.34
C SER A 653 -45.64 -1.20 -2.66
N ALA A 654 -45.36 -0.16 -3.45
CA ALA A 654 -44.81 1.09 -2.92
C ALA A 654 -45.67 1.72 -1.81
N ASN A 655 -47.00 1.66 -1.96
CA ASN A 655 -47.94 2.16 -0.94
C ASN A 655 -47.81 1.39 0.38
N GLU A 656 -47.75 0.04 0.34
CA GLU A 656 -47.54 -0.77 1.54
C GLU A 656 -46.21 -0.47 2.23
N LEU A 657 -45.14 -0.22 1.46
CA LEU A 657 -43.85 0.17 2.02
C LEU A 657 -43.94 1.49 2.78
N VAL A 658 -44.61 2.50 2.22
CA VAL A 658 -44.79 3.81 2.87
C VAL A 658 -45.63 3.69 4.14
N GLN A 659 -46.70 2.89 4.13
CA GLN A 659 -47.57 2.69 5.31
C GLN A 659 -46.84 2.07 6.50
N ARG A 660 -45.75 1.33 6.25
CA ARG A 660 -44.91 0.73 7.30
C ARG A 660 -43.86 1.69 7.86
N MET A 661 -43.63 2.84 7.23
CA MET A 661 -42.63 3.80 7.68
C MET A 661 -43.17 4.69 8.80
N PRO A 662 -42.37 4.94 9.85
CA PRO A 662 -42.63 6.02 10.80
C PRO A 662 -42.67 7.39 10.09
N SER A 663 -43.47 8.34 10.62
CA SER A 663 -43.59 9.68 10.01
C SER A 663 -42.26 10.41 9.87
N ARG A 664 -41.31 10.19 10.80
CA ARG A 664 -39.95 10.74 10.72
C ARG A 664 -39.14 10.15 9.57
N ALA A 665 -39.29 8.85 9.31
CA ALA A 665 -38.61 8.19 8.21
C ALA A 665 -39.19 8.59 6.85
N VAL A 666 -40.50 8.81 6.77
CA VAL A 666 -41.14 9.38 5.56
C VAL A 666 -40.60 10.79 5.29
N ALA A 667 -40.52 11.64 6.32
CA ALA A 667 -39.98 12.99 6.19
C ALA A 667 -38.49 13.00 5.79
N ASP A 668 -37.69 12.08 6.33
CA ASP A 668 -36.28 11.91 5.93
C ASP A 668 -36.19 11.53 4.44
N LEU A 669 -36.94 10.53 3.98
CA LEU A 669 -36.88 10.05 2.59
C LEU A 669 -37.17 11.17 1.56
N ILE A 670 -38.17 12.01 1.82
CA ILE A 670 -38.60 13.07 0.89
C ILE A 670 -37.85 14.39 1.06
N GLU A 671 -36.94 14.51 2.04
CA GLU A 671 -36.18 15.73 2.33
C GLU A 671 -35.47 16.29 1.08
N TRP A 672 -34.96 15.41 0.22
CA TRP A 672 -34.24 15.77 -1.01
C TRP A 672 -35.06 15.52 -2.28
N ALA A 673 -36.35 15.21 -2.12
CA ALA A 673 -37.31 15.05 -3.20
C ALA A 673 -38.41 16.13 -3.09
N PRO A 674 -38.10 17.43 -3.29
CA PRO A 674 -39.00 18.54 -2.98
C PRO A 674 -40.32 18.57 -3.78
N ARG A 675 -40.45 17.74 -4.81
CA ARG A 675 -41.70 17.53 -5.59
C ARG A 675 -42.16 16.08 -5.61
N GLY A 676 -41.49 15.18 -4.90
CA GLY A 676 -41.76 13.75 -4.88
C GLY A 676 -42.51 13.31 -3.63
N SER A 677 -43.33 12.28 -3.75
CA SER A 677 -43.86 11.56 -2.58
C SER A 677 -42.98 10.35 -2.24
N ALA A 678 -43.04 9.88 -0.99
CA ALA A 678 -42.34 8.65 -0.59
C ALA A 678 -42.77 7.44 -1.45
N GLU A 679 -44.04 7.39 -1.85
CA GLU A 679 -44.57 6.35 -2.73
C GLU A 679 -43.96 6.41 -4.14
N GLN A 680 -43.74 7.62 -4.67
CA GLN A 680 -43.08 7.79 -5.97
C GLN A 680 -41.62 7.35 -5.90
N GLU A 681 -40.91 7.67 -4.82
CA GLU A 681 -39.52 7.23 -4.62
C GLU A 681 -39.43 5.69 -4.52
N PHE A 682 -40.34 5.04 -3.79
CA PHE A 682 -40.39 3.57 -3.79
C PHE A 682 -40.83 2.97 -5.12
N SER A 683 -41.77 3.60 -5.83
CA SER A 683 -42.22 3.11 -7.14
C SER A 683 -41.07 3.10 -8.15
N LYS A 684 -40.18 4.08 -8.10
CA LYS A 684 -38.97 4.14 -8.95
C LYS A 684 -38.05 2.95 -8.72
N ILE A 685 -37.72 2.64 -7.46
CA ILE A 685 -36.79 1.54 -7.13
C ILE A 685 -37.45 0.16 -7.30
N MET A 686 -38.74 0.01 -6.96
CA MET A 686 -39.46 -1.24 -7.15
C MET A 686 -39.66 -1.57 -8.64
N GLY A 687 -39.85 -0.55 -9.48
CA GLY A 687 -39.90 -0.69 -10.93
C GLY A 687 -38.53 -0.96 -11.58
N SER A 688 -37.44 -0.89 -10.81
CA SER A 688 -36.07 -1.12 -11.29
C SER A 688 -35.51 -2.48 -10.87
N GLU A 689 -36.35 -3.36 -10.30
CA GLU A 689 -35.97 -4.73 -9.98
C GLU A 689 -35.64 -5.53 -11.25
N PHE A 690 -34.56 -6.30 -11.21
CA PHE A 690 -34.14 -7.15 -12.32
C PHE A 690 -33.62 -8.50 -11.81
N PRO A 691 -33.69 -9.57 -12.64
CA PRO A 691 -33.17 -10.87 -12.25
C PRO A 691 -31.66 -10.85 -12.03
N LEU A 692 -31.19 -11.30 -10.87
CA LEU A 692 -29.76 -11.36 -10.56
C LEU A 692 -28.97 -12.20 -11.59
N ASP A 693 -29.60 -13.22 -12.16
CA ASP A 693 -29.00 -14.07 -13.19
C ASP A 693 -28.65 -13.31 -14.48
N GLN A 694 -29.38 -12.24 -14.80
CA GLN A 694 -29.06 -11.40 -15.96
C GLN A 694 -27.66 -10.79 -15.82
N MET A 695 -27.35 -10.22 -14.65
CA MET A 695 -26.03 -9.67 -14.35
C MET A 695 -24.93 -10.75 -14.35
N ILE A 696 -25.26 -11.94 -13.83
CA ILE A 696 -24.33 -13.07 -13.83
C ILE A 696 -23.96 -13.49 -15.27
N THR A 697 -24.93 -13.52 -16.18
CA THR A 697 -24.74 -13.95 -17.57
C THR A 697 -23.93 -13.00 -18.44
N GLU A 698 -23.69 -11.76 -18.01
CA GLU A 698 -22.81 -10.83 -18.75
C GLU A 698 -21.34 -11.27 -18.73
N ALA A 699 -20.95 -12.04 -17.71
CA ALA A 699 -19.59 -12.53 -17.48
C ALA A 699 -19.58 -13.93 -16.82
N PRO A 700 -20.05 -14.98 -17.52
CA PRO A 700 -20.31 -16.29 -16.92
C PRO A 700 -19.04 -17.00 -16.43
N GLY A 701 -17.89 -16.78 -17.09
CA GLY A 701 -16.60 -17.36 -16.70
C GLY A 701 -15.96 -16.73 -15.46
N VAL A 702 -16.41 -15.55 -15.02
CA VAL A 702 -15.77 -14.87 -13.87
C VAL A 702 -16.19 -15.51 -12.55
N PRO A 703 -15.29 -15.94 -11.66
CA PRO A 703 -15.67 -16.56 -10.41
C PRO A 703 -16.36 -15.57 -9.45
N ALA A 704 -17.05 -16.09 -8.43
CA ALA A 704 -17.49 -15.28 -7.30
C ALA A 704 -16.32 -14.55 -6.64
N LEU A 705 -16.55 -13.30 -6.23
CA LEU A 705 -15.51 -12.47 -5.61
C LEU A 705 -15.03 -13.11 -4.31
N GLN A 706 -13.70 -13.30 -4.22
CA GLN A 706 -13.03 -13.95 -3.09
C GLN A 706 -11.88 -13.10 -2.60
N ASP A 707 -11.54 -13.23 -1.33
CA ASP A 707 -10.36 -12.58 -0.74
C ASP A 707 -9.06 -12.95 -1.48
N ASP A 708 -8.91 -14.19 -1.95
CA ASP A 708 -7.72 -14.63 -2.70
C ASP A 708 -7.69 -14.10 -4.14
N ARG A 709 -8.85 -13.84 -4.72
CA ARG A 709 -9.05 -13.42 -6.11
C ARG A 709 -9.92 -12.17 -6.17
N PRO A 710 -9.38 -10.99 -5.79
CA PRO A 710 -10.12 -9.75 -5.83
C PRO A 710 -10.21 -9.23 -7.26
N VAL A 711 -11.22 -9.70 -8.00
CA VAL A 711 -11.48 -9.35 -9.41
C VAL A 711 -11.63 -7.83 -9.58
N ASN A 712 -12.15 -7.12 -8.59
CA ASN A 712 -12.23 -5.66 -8.62
C ASN A 712 -10.86 -4.97 -8.53
N GLU A 713 -9.89 -5.47 -7.77
CA GLU A 713 -8.60 -4.79 -7.59
C GLU A 713 -7.63 -4.96 -8.77
N TYR A 714 -7.62 -6.15 -9.39
CA TYR A 714 -6.67 -6.50 -10.45
C TYR A 714 -7.41 -6.69 -11.77
N TYR A 715 -7.14 -5.80 -12.72
CA TYR A 715 -7.91 -5.70 -13.95
C TYR A 715 -7.07 -5.28 -15.16
N ALA A 716 -5.76 -5.18 -15.00
CA ALA A 716 -4.87 -4.67 -16.03
C ALA A 716 -4.99 -5.50 -17.29
N ILE A 717 -4.86 -6.82 -17.22
CA ILE A 717 -4.94 -7.68 -18.39
C ILE A 717 -6.37 -7.57 -19.00
N ARG A 718 -7.43 -7.52 -18.17
CA ARG A 718 -8.83 -7.48 -18.66
C ARG A 718 -9.20 -6.19 -19.37
N ARG A 719 -8.64 -5.07 -18.92
CA ARG A 719 -8.94 -3.76 -19.50
C ARG A 719 -7.99 -3.37 -20.65
N SER A 720 -6.79 -3.96 -20.73
CA SER A 720 -5.75 -3.49 -21.67
C SER A 720 -5.35 -4.42 -22.81
N TRP A 721 -5.43 -5.76 -22.67
CA TRP A 721 -4.71 -6.66 -23.60
C TRP A 721 -5.57 -7.62 -24.43
N LEU A 722 -6.82 -7.87 -24.03
CA LEU A 722 -7.66 -8.86 -24.72
C LEU A 722 -9.04 -8.23 -24.94
N ASP A 723 -9.46 -8.26 -26.19
CA ASP A 723 -10.79 -7.89 -26.64
C ASP A 723 -11.85 -8.48 -25.69
N ARG A 724 -12.85 -7.68 -25.29
CA ARG A 724 -13.80 -7.96 -24.18
C ARG A 724 -14.46 -9.35 -24.22
N LYS A 725 -14.44 -10.04 -25.36
CA LYS A 725 -15.06 -11.36 -25.58
C LYS A 725 -14.14 -12.57 -25.34
N ARG A 726 -12.80 -12.44 -25.41
CA ARG A 726 -11.88 -13.60 -25.28
C ARG A 726 -11.48 -13.93 -23.84
N TRP A 727 -11.65 -13.00 -22.92
CA TRP A 727 -11.29 -13.18 -21.51
C TRP A 727 -12.08 -14.25 -20.77
N TYR A 728 -13.35 -14.42 -21.11
CA TYR A 728 -14.23 -15.37 -20.43
C TYR A 728 -13.86 -16.84 -20.65
N VAL A 729 -12.87 -17.13 -21.50
CA VAL A 729 -12.42 -18.49 -21.84
C VAL A 729 -11.22 -18.95 -20.98
N LEU A 730 -10.53 -18.03 -20.30
CA LEU A 730 -9.33 -18.34 -19.50
C LEU A 730 -9.63 -18.70 -18.04
N TRP A 731 -10.91 -18.74 -17.64
CA TRP A 731 -11.37 -18.91 -16.26
C TRP A 731 -12.18 -20.18 -16.06
#